data_AF-A0A8H6V689-F1
#
_entry.id   AF-A0A8H6V689-F1
#
_cell.length_a   1.000
_cell.length_b   1.000
_cell.length_c   1.000
_cell.angle_alpha   90.00
_cell.angle_beta   90.00
_cell.angle_gamma   90.00
#
_symmetry.space_group_name_H-M   'P 1'
#
loop_
_entity.id
_entity.type
_entity.pdbx_description
1 polymer ?
#
loop_
_entity_poly.entity_id
_entity_poly.type
_entity_poly.pdbx_seq_one_letter_code
_entity_poly.pdbx_strand_id
1 'polypeptide(L)'
;MLTPTIGIIVCSQRVPRSGLQITNFVLNSIQKAYPTANLRLIDLATWNLPMYNEPGIPSFITSPDGYTHELTRKWSEEIASHAGFIFVTPQYNWGYPASIKNAIDYLFHEWTGKPAMIVSYGGHGGGKAAQQLLQVLQGLRMQPVEPLVALAFPTKEFTGRAARGEDLGMMEDESIWKDGREQILTAFQLDRERVWKIILAIIVEIRHVKCDEQQPECLQCVKTGRKCDGYDPKQTNPQSQQRAVVDPVPVARTKPSADQRLVLRPGTREERQYIEFFCTRTSRALSGFFDSDLWGYFLPQLSHSEAAIRHAVIALGALHQHLHVILSKDKHDPGRKIAPENEQFIIQQYNSAIRHLVAQMSSANQVPHLTLIACCLFVCLEILSGQGSKALDHIEAGLKILQRWENDPNGKLQSEGITRELTYTVIRWNTQLSKHGRKMIALNLSQLDTAESVGGSETWTEISTARNSLDVLINRAMSFVEAVGIDRKTRGSPWQVRRQQALLQDFAAWLSAFNCLMKRCGRRLKKTDPRGPVLLRLHHHTNQILVAVALSRDELIFDELDDDFRAIVSYAEELIELNASLDKDSVLTIFSLETGLISSLCYTASKCRNPLLRRKAISLLYRCPQKEGLWSMQQYAILSRIIVQIEEAVVAHLPLEQRIPEDRHRVYTAHIENRNCRSCQLVLRHMPEAGDGEWHYRVRDVDFSAEVEAEDPNFFTEAGISSEV
;
A
#
# COMPACT_ATOMS: atom_id res chain seq x y z
N MET A 1 -32.86 -18.01 24.90
CA MET A 1 -31.89 -16.92 24.65
C MET A 1 -32.68 -15.74 24.11
N LEU A 2 -32.59 -14.57 24.74
CA LEU A 2 -33.27 -13.37 24.28
C LEU A 2 -32.65 -12.91 22.94
N THR A 3 -33.46 -12.72 21.91
CA THR A 3 -33.01 -12.13 20.64
C THR A 3 -32.66 -10.66 20.87
N PRO A 4 -31.43 -10.23 20.53
CA PRO A 4 -31.00 -8.84 20.76
C PRO A 4 -31.84 -7.86 19.93
N THR A 5 -32.18 -6.73 20.54
CA THR A 5 -32.92 -5.65 19.87
C THR A 5 -31.95 -4.74 19.12
N ILE A 6 -32.22 -4.46 17.84
CA ILE A 6 -31.44 -3.53 16.99
C ILE A 6 -32.28 -2.26 16.74
N GLY A 7 -31.70 -1.09 17.00
CA GLY A 7 -32.37 0.19 16.83
C GLY A 7 -32.23 0.73 15.41
N ILE A 8 -33.33 1.02 14.71
CA ILE A 8 -33.34 1.68 13.40
C ILE A 8 -33.62 3.17 13.60
N ILE A 9 -32.64 4.04 13.34
CA ILE A 9 -32.72 5.48 13.60
C ILE A 9 -33.13 6.25 12.33
N VAL A 10 -34.27 6.93 12.38
CA VAL A 10 -34.71 7.90 11.36
C VAL A 10 -33.98 9.22 11.60
N CYS A 11 -33.02 9.55 10.74
CA CYS A 11 -32.13 10.68 11.02
C CYS A 11 -32.68 12.04 10.56
N SER A 12 -33.71 12.07 9.70
CA SER A 12 -34.30 13.30 9.17
C SER A 12 -35.46 13.83 10.01
N GLN A 13 -35.40 15.10 10.39
CA GLN A 13 -36.48 15.82 11.07
C GLN A 13 -37.25 16.83 10.18
N ARG A 14 -37.00 16.86 8.86
CA ARG A 14 -37.70 17.80 7.95
C ARG A 14 -39.23 17.62 8.00
N VAL A 15 -39.97 18.70 7.73
CA VAL A 15 -41.42 18.66 7.49
C VAL A 15 -41.72 19.43 6.19
N PRO A 16 -42.32 18.79 5.18
CA PRO A 16 -42.56 17.35 5.06
C PRO A 16 -41.24 16.55 4.88
N ARG A 17 -41.27 15.23 5.13
CA ARG A 17 -40.10 14.33 4.97
C ARG A 17 -40.46 13.01 4.33
N SER A 18 -39.58 12.55 3.45
CA SER A 18 -39.55 11.18 2.91
C SER A 18 -38.79 10.19 3.78
N GLY A 19 -38.01 10.67 4.76
CA GLY A 19 -37.11 9.82 5.57
C GLY A 19 -37.81 8.67 6.27
N LEU A 20 -39.01 8.89 6.83
CA LEU A 20 -39.77 7.83 7.48
C LEU A 20 -40.20 6.72 6.50
N GLN A 21 -40.63 7.10 5.29
CA GLN A 21 -41.01 6.12 4.28
C GLN A 21 -39.80 5.25 3.86
N ILE A 22 -38.62 5.87 3.69
CA ILE A 22 -37.39 5.16 3.32
C ILE A 22 -36.91 4.27 4.46
N THR A 23 -36.99 4.73 5.71
CA THR A 23 -36.69 3.90 6.87
C THR A 23 -37.62 2.69 6.98
N ASN A 24 -38.93 2.87 6.71
CA ASN A 24 -39.88 1.77 6.68
C ASN A 24 -39.56 0.77 5.56
N PHE A 25 -39.09 1.22 4.40
CA PHE A 25 -38.60 0.34 3.34
C PHE A 25 -37.40 -0.52 3.81
N VAL A 26 -36.43 0.08 4.50
CA VAL A 26 -35.27 -0.65 5.07
C VAL A 26 -35.74 -1.66 6.12
N LEU A 27 -36.59 -1.23 7.05
CA LEU A 27 -37.15 -2.07 8.11
C LEU A 27 -37.92 -3.26 7.52
N ASN A 28 -38.84 -3.03 6.59
CA ASN A 28 -39.64 -4.07 5.95
C ASN A 28 -38.77 -5.03 5.14
N SER A 29 -37.73 -4.53 4.46
CA SER A 29 -36.79 -5.37 3.71
C SER A 29 -36.07 -6.36 4.62
N ILE A 30 -35.57 -5.87 5.76
CA ILE A 30 -34.90 -6.72 6.75
C ILE A 30 -35.89 -7.68 7.41
N GLN A 31 -37.07 -7.20 7.81
CA GLN A 31 -38.08 -8.04 8.48
C GLN A 31 -38.60 -9.17 7.58
N LYS A 32 -38.73 -8.92 6.26
CA LYS A 32 -39.14 -9.95 5.28
C LYS A 32 -38.08 -11.05 5.14
N ALA A 33 -36.79 -10.69 5.11
CA ALA A 33 -35.69 -11.65 4.98
C ALA A 33 -35.34 -12.33 6.31
N TYR A 34 -35.52 -11.64 7.44
CA TYR A 34 -35.17 -12.10 8.78
C TYR A 34 -36.36 -11.89 9.75
N PRO A 35 -37.42 -12.73 9.69
CA PRO A 35 -38.62 -12.54 10.51
C PRO A 35 -38.38 -12.62 12.02
N THR A 36 -37.28 -13.23 12.44
CA THR A 36 -36.87 -13.37 13.85
C THR A 36 -36.01 -12.20 14.35
N ALA A 37 -35.68 -11.23 13.49
CA ALA A 37 -34.95 -10.04 13.91
C ALA A 37 -35.86 -9.16 14.78
N ASN A 38 -35.35 -8.70 15.92
CA ASN A 38 -36.05 -7.77 16.79
C ASN A 38 -35.60 -6.34 16.48
N LEU A 39 -36.36 -5.63 15.65
CA LEU A 39 -36.04 -4.28 15.19
C LEU A 39 -36.94 -3.26 15.88
N ARG A 40 -36.35 -2.18 16.41
CA ARG A 40 -37.08 -1.08 17.07
C ARG A 40 -36.82 0.23 16.35
N LEU A 41 -37.88 0.90 15.90
CA LEU A 41 -37.79 2.18 15.21
C LEU A 41 -37.57 3.31 16.22
N ILE A 42 -36.56 4.14 15.98
CA ILE A 42 -36.19 5.32 16.78
C ILE A 42 -36.26 6.54 15.87
N ASP A 43 -37.28 7.38 16.06
CA ASP A 43 -37.46 8.57 15.23
C ASP A 43 -36.92 9.83 15.93
N LEU A 44 -35.85 10.43 15.40
CA LEU A 44 -35.26 11.62 16.01
C LEU A 44 -36.21 12.82 16.02
N ALA A 45 -37.23 12.86 15.15
CA ALA A 45 -38.22 13.93 15.18
C ALA A 45 -39.22 13.78 16.33
N THR A 46 -39.49 12.55 16.78
CA THR A 46 -40.37 12.32 17.94
C THR A 46 -39.62 12.52 19.25
N TRP A 47 -38.33 12.18 19.29
CA TRP A 47 -37.47 12.45 20.45
C TRP A 47 -37.26 13.95 20.68
N ASN A 48 -37.24 14.76 19.61
CA ASN A 48 -37.18 16.22 19.64
C ASN A 48 -36.15 16.76 20.65
N LEU A 49 -34.94 16.18 20.64
CA LEU A 49 -33.86 16.58 21.53
C LEU A 49 -33.53 18.06 21.29
N PRO A 50 -33.49 18.91 22.33
CA PRO A 50 -32.92 20.25 22.23
C PRO A 50 -31.52 20.21 21.63
N MET A 51 -31.03 21.34 21.11
CA MET A 51 -29.59 21.42 20.81
C MET A 51 -28.81 21.17 22.10
N TYR A 52 -27.77 20.34 22.00
CA TYR A 52 -26.99 19.81 23.11
C TYR A 52 -26.85 20.81 24.28
N ASN A 53 -27.46 20.46 25.42
CA ASN A 53 -27.61 21.33 26.59
C ASN A 53 -27.31 20.64 27.93
N GLU A 54 -26.62 19.49 27.89
CA GLU A 54 -26.10 18.85 29.09
C GLU A 54 -24.82 19.56 29.57
N PRO A 55 -24.70 19.88 30.86
CA PRO A 55 -23.52 20.54 31.41
C PRO A 55 -22.33 19.60 31.58
N GLY A 56 -22.59 18.29 31.73
CA GLY A 56 -21.56 17.26 31.88
C GLY A 56 -20.94 16.87 30.54
N ILE A 57 -19.70 16.37 30.57
CA ILE A 57 -19.06 15.80 29.38
C ILE A 57 -19.47 14.31 29.29
N PRO A 58 -20.14 13.86 28.21
CA PRO A 58 -20.74 12.52 28.14
C PRO A 58 -19.75 11.37 28.35
N SER A 59 -18.48 11.53 27.94
CA SER A 59 -17.45 10.51 28.13
C SER A 59 -17.05 10.28 29.60
N PHE A 60 -17.42 11.18 30.51
CA PHE A 60 -17.21 11.03 31.95
C PHE A 60 -18.44 10.48 32.69
N ILE A 61 -19.58 10.33 32.02
CA ILE A 61 -20.84 9.84 32.59
C ILE A 61 -20.98 8.35 32.28
N THR A 62 -20.99 7.50 33.31
CA THR A 62 -21.01 6.02 33.15
C THR A 62 -22.34 5.37 33.52
N SER A 63 -23.32 6.17 33.97
CA SER A 63 -24.68 5.74 34.32
C SER A 63 -25.70 6.78 33.84
N PRO A 64 -26.89 6.38 33.39
CA PRO A 64 -27.96 7.32 33.01
C PRO A 64 -28.25 8.37 34.08
N ASP A 65 -28.19 8.02 35.37
CA ASP A 65 -28.41 8.95 36.49
C ASP A 65 -27.43 10.13 36.54
N GLY A 66 -26.31 10.04 35.81
CA GLY A 66 -25.32 11.12 35.71
C GLY A 66 -25.72 12.26 34.77
N TYR A 67 -26.80 12.11 33.98
CA TYR A 67 -27.33 13.18 33.14
C TYR A 67 -28.31 14.08 33.90
N THR A 68 -28.23 15.39 33.63
CA THR A 68 -29.01 16.41 34.37
C THR A 68 -30.47 16.40 33.94
N HIS A 69 -30.74 16.34 32.64
CA HIS A 69 -32.10 16.46 32.11
C HIS A 69 -32.80 15.11 32.00
N GLU A 70 -34.09 15.07 32.36
CA GLU A 70 -34.89 13.84 32.30
C GLU A 70 -34.96 13.25 30.89
N LEU A 71 -35.04 14.11 29.87
CA LEU A 71 -35.08 13.67 28.48
C LEU A 71 -33.78 12.97 28.06
N THR A 72 -32.62 13.46 28.52
CA THR A 72 -31.32 12.82 28.25
C THR A 72 -31.20 11.48 28.96
N ARG A 73 -31.71 11.36 30.20
CA ARG A 73 -31.74 10.07 30.90
C ARG A 73 -32.55 9.04 30.13
N LYS A 74 -33.75 9.41 29.67
CA LYS A 74 -34.58 8.54 28.82
C LYS A 74 -33.91 8.20 27.50
N TRP A 75 -33.18 9.14 26.90
CA TRP A 75 -32.41 8.91 25.67
C TRP A 75 -31.25 7.94 25.91
N SER A 76 -30.50 8.11 26.99
CA SER A 76 -29.45 7.19 27.44
C SER A 76 -30.00 5.78 27.64
N GLU A 77 -31.11 5.63 28.36
CA GLU A 77 -31.77 4.33 28.57
C GLU A 77 -32.24 3.68 27.27
N GLU A 78 -32.87 4.45 26.37
CA GLU A 78 -33.30 3.95 25.06
C GLU A 78 -32.09 3.44 24.26
N ILE A 79 -31.03 4.23 24.12
CA ILE A 79 -29.83 3.83 23.37
C ILE A 79 -29.13 2.66 24.05
N ALA A 80 -29.00 2.65 25.37
CA ALA A 80 -28.40 1.58 26.14
C ALA A 80 -29.10 0.23 25.91
N SER A 81 -30.44 0.22 25.78
CA SER A 81 -31.26 -0.99 25.62
C SER A 81 -31.06 -1.76 24.29
N HIS A 82 -30.40 -1.16 23.30
CA HIS A 82 -30.17 -1.78 21.98
C HIS A 82 -28.77 -2.36 21.86
N ALA A 83 -28.64 -3.51 21.20
CA ALA A 83 -27.37 -4.20 20.98
C ALA A 83 -26.58 -3.65 19.79
N GLY A 84 -27.22 -2.91 18.88
CA GLY A 84 -26.65 -2.35 17.66
C GLY A 84 -27.63 -1.40 16.98
N PHE A 85 -27.17 -0.67 15.95
CA PHE A 85 -27.97 0.39 15.31
C PHE A 85 -27.88 0.39 13.79
N ILE A 86 -28.97 0.80 13.13
CA ILE A 86 -29.02 1.11 11.70
C ILE A 86 -29.40 2.58 11.55
N PHE A 87 -28.49 3.39 11.02
CA PHE A 87 -28.69 4.82 10.78
C PHE A 87 -29.21 5.03 9.35
N VAL A 88 -30.47 5.46 9.21
CA VAL A 88 -31.06 5.80 7.91
C VAL A 88 -31.04 7.31 7.71
N THR A 89 -30.14 7.81 6.87
CA THR A 89 -29.75 9.22 6.85
C THR A 89 -29.80 9.87 5.46
N PRO A 90 -30.41 11.05 5.29
CA PRO A 90 -30.28 11.82 4.06
C PRO A 90 -28.93 12.51 3.97
N GLN A 91 -28.55 12.95 2.77
CA GLN A 91 -27.49 13.94 2.60
C GLN A 91 -28.06 15.35 2.43
N TYR A 92 -27.71 16.25 3.36
CA TYR A 92 -28.04 17.68 3.31
C TYR A 92 -26.76 18.49 3.12
N ASN A 93 -26.73 19.34 2.10
CA ASN A 93 -25.61 20.24 1.81
C ASN A 93 -24.23 19.56 1.94
N TRP A 94 -24.11 18.38 1.32
CA TRP A 94 -22.89 17.57 1.31
C TRP A 94 -22.45 16.96 2.66
N GLY A 95 -23.33 16.91 3.66
CA GLY A 95 -23.09 16.23 4.93
C GLY A 95 -24.31 15.49 5.47
N TYR A 96 -24.15 14.83 6.62
CA TYR A 96 -25.27 14.26 7.36
C TYR A 96 -26.02 15.37 8.16
N PRO A 97 -27.29 15.19 8.51
CA PRO A 97 -28.08 16.23 9.19
C PRO A 97 -27.56 16.61 10.57
N ALA A 98 -27.76 17.87 10.99
CA ALA A 98 -27.39 18.29 12.35
C ALA A 98 -28.11 17.47 13.45
N SER A 99 -29.33 16.99 13.18
CA SER A 99 -30.13 16.20 14.12
C SER A 99 -29.45 14.92 14.59
N ILE A 100 -28.75 14.20 13.69
CA ILE A 100 -28.02 12.99 14.08
C ILE A 100 -26.77 13.35 14.89
N LYS A 101 -26.05 14.43 14.53
CA LYS A 101 -24.90 14.90 15.34
C LYS A 101 -25.33 15.21 16.76
N ASN A 102 -26.42 15.96 16.86
CA ASN A 102 -26.99 16.39 18.12
C ASN A 102 -27.37 15.18 18.98
N ALA A 103 -28.13 14.23 18.43
CA ALA A 103 -28.55 13.02 19.16
C ALA A 103 -27.37 12.16 19.62
N ILE A 104 -26.32 12.08 18.80
CA ILE A 104 -25.09 11.37 19.12
C ILE A 104 -24.30 12.07 20.23
N ASP A 105 -24.18 13.40 20.17
CA ASP A 105 -23.36 14.20 21.10
C ASP A 105 -23.87 14.18 22.54
N TYR A 106 -25.13 13.81 22.78
CA TYR A 106 -25.66 13.65 24.13
C TYR A 106 -25.00 12.51 24.93
N LEU A 107 -24.47 11.48 24.26
CA LEU A 107 -24.09 10.21 24.88
C LEU A 107 -22.70 9.73 24.42
N PHE A 108 -22.08 8.79 25.15
CA PHE A 108 -20.76 8.24 24.75
C PHE A 108 -20.64 6.73 25.01
N HIS A 109 -20.80 6.31 26.26
CA HIS A 109 -20.61 4.90 26.65
C HIS A 109 -21.74 4.02 26.11
N GLU A 110 -22.93 4.58 25.95
CA GLU A 110 -24.11 3.91 25.39
C GLU A 110 -23.92 3.51 23.92
N TRP A 111 -23.05 4.21 23.18
CA TRP A 111 -22.68 3.91 21.80
C TRP A 111 -21.48 2.96 21.71
N THR A 112 -20.54 3.08 22.65
CA THR A 112 -19.23 2.42 22.60
C THR A 112 -19.35 0.90 22.38
N GLY A 113 -18.61 0.38 21.40
CA GLY A 113 -18.56 -1.04 21.07
C GLY A 113 -19.76 -1.58 20.27
N LYS A 114 -20.86 -0.82 20.15
CA LYS A 114 -22.05 -1.29 19.43
C LYS A 114 -21.84 -1.25 17.92
N PRO A 115 -22.27 -2.30 17.18
CA PRO A 115 -22.18 -2.31 15.74
C PRO A 115 -23.22 -1.35 15.13
N ALA A 116 -22.85 -0.78 13.98
CA ALA A 116 -23.57 0.32 13.35
C ALA A 116 -23.63 0.18 11.83
N MET A 117 -24.81 -0.02 11.28
CA MET A 117 -25.06 0.01 9.84
C MET A 117 -25.45 1.42 9.40
N ILE A 118 -24.93 1.89 8.26
CA ILE A 118 -25.30 3.18 7.69
C ILE A 118 -26.01 2.95 6.35
N VAL A 119 -27.20 3.50 6.23
CA VAL A 119 -27.99 3.57 5.00
C VAL A 119 -28.20 5.04 4.65
N SER A 120 -27.47 5.54 3.67
CA SER A 120 -27.66 6.90 3.18
C SER A 120 -28.62 6.95 1.99
N TYR A 121 -29.29 8.09 1.82
CA TYR A 121 -30.17 8.31 0.66
C TYR A 121 -30.12 9.75 0.15
N GLY A 122 -30.48 9.94 -1.11
CA GLY A 122 -30.62 11.25 -1.75
C GLY A 122 -30.44 11.20 -3.27
N GLY A 123 -30.39 12.37 -3.91
CA GLY A 123 -30.25 12.48 -5.37
C GLY A 123 -29.09 11.67 -5.97
N HIS A 124 -28.00 11.53 -5.23
CA HIS A 124 -26.83 10.71 -5.61
C HIS A 124 -26.48 9.68 -4.52
N GLY A 125 -27.48 9.16 -3.80
CA GLY A 125 -27.31 8.09 -2.81
C GLY A 125 -26.74 8.51 -1.45
N GLY A 126 -26.20 9.73 -1.31
CA GLY A 126 -25.83 10.31 -0.02
C GLY A 126 -24.47 9.88 0.55
N GLY A 127 -23.55 9.38 -0.30
CA GLY A 127 -22.28 8.81 0.15
C GLY A 127 -21.39 9.73 0.99
N LYS A 128 -21.43 11.06 0.80
CA LYS A 128 -20.64 11.98 1.65
C LYS A 128 -21.21 12.09 3.07
N ALA A 129 -22.53 12.05 3.21
CA ALA A 129 -23.16 11.95 4.52
C ALA A 129 -22.77 10.65 5.22
N ALA A 130 -22.77 9.52 4.49
CA ALA A 130 -22.35 8.23 5.04
C ALA A 130 -20.89 8.25 5.51
N GLN A 131 -19.97 8.76 4.71
CA GLN A 131 -18.53 8.83 5.05
C GLN A 131 -18.25 9.73 6.25
N GLN A 132 -18.90 10.89 6.34
CA GLN A 132 -18.76 11.77 7.50
C GLN A 132 -19.35 11.14 8.77
N LEU A 133 -20.51 10.47 8.66
CA LEU A 133 -21.12 9.79 9.79
C LEU A 133 -20.23 8.64 10.26
N LEU A 134 -19.68 7.86 9.33
CA LEU A 134 -18.73 6.78 9.62
C LEU A 134 -17.58 7.25 10.51
N GLN A 135 -16.97 8.41 10.19
CA GLN A 135 -15.90 8.99 11.01
C GLN A 135 -16.36 9.32 12.44
N VAL A 136 -17.56 9.86 12.61
CA VAL A 136 -18.12 10.17 13.94
C VAL A 136 -18.37 8.90 14.74
N LEU A 137 -19.00 7.88 14.13
CA LEU A 137 -19.29 6.61 14.80
C LEU A 137 -17.99 5.89 15.21
N GLN A 138 -16.96 5.93 14.37
CA GLN A 138 -15.62 5.43 14.70
C GLN A 138 -14.99 6.20 15.87
N GLY A 139 -15.13 7.53 15.89
CA GLY A 139 -14.68 8.37 17.00
C GLY A 139 -15.32 8.03 18.34
N LEU A 140 -16.59 7.58 18.31
CA LEU A 140 -17.33 7.08 19.47
C LEU A 140 -17.09 5.61 19.78
N ARG A 141 -16.12 4.98 19.09
CA ARG A 141 -15.76 3.57 19.27
C ARG A 141 -16.90 2.60 18.99
N MET A 142 -17.91 3.01 18.22
CA MET A 142 -18.86 2.07 17.62
C MET A 142 -18.13 1.14 16.63
N GLN A 143 -18.80 0.11 16.15
CA GLN A 143 -18.25 -0.85 15.18
C GLN A 143 -19.00 -0.79 13.84
N PRO A 144 -18.82 0.26 13.01
CA PRO A 144 -19.55 0.40 11.76
C PRO A 144 -19.34 -0.77 10.80
N VAL A 145 -20.39 -1.16 10.07
CA VAL A 145 -20.38 -2.27 9.11
C VAL A 145 -20.35 -1.78 7.66
N GLU A 146 -19.68 -2.55 6.82
CA GLU A 146 -19.66 -2.37 5.37
C GLU A 146 -20.51 -3.46 4.69
N PRO A 147 -21.07 -3.21 3.50
CA PRO A 147 -20.97 -1.97 2.72
C PRO A 147 -21.80 -0.81 3.31
N LEU A 148 -21.37 0.43 3.05
CA LEU A 148 -22.19 1.61 3.29
C LEU A 148 -23.27 1.67 2.21
N VAL A 149 -24.53 1.46 2.58
CA VAL A 149 -25.64 1.39 1.62
C VAL A 149 -25.99 2.80 1.15
N ALA A 150 -26.06 3.01 -0.18
CA ALA A 150 -26.41 4.30 -0.77
C ALA A 150 -27.63 4.17 -1.70
N LEU A 151 -28.78 4.69 -1.26
CA LEU A 151 -30.05 4.66 -2.00
C LEU A 151 -30.22 5.91 -2.86
N ALA A 152 -29.84 5.81 -4.14
CA ALA A 152 -29.90 6.92 -5.09
C ALA A 152 -31.31 7.12 -5.67
N PHE A 153 -31.76 8.37 -5.77
CA PHE A 153 -33.06 8.69 -6.37
C PHE A 153 -32.98 8.61 -7.90
N PRO A 154 -33.88 7.86 -8.57
CA PRO A 154 -33.73 7.54 -9.99
C PRO A 154 -33.94 8.74 -10.91
N THR A 155 -34.80 9.69 -10.51
CA THR A 155 -35.16 10.85 -11.33
C THR A 155 -35.26 12.15 -10.52
N LYS A 156 -35.19 13.28 -11.23
CA LYS A 156 -35.44 14.60 -10.64
C LYS A 156 -36.87 14.74 -10.12
N GLU A 157 -37.84 14.12 -10.81
CA GLU A 157 -39.23 14.08 -10.37
C GLU A 157 -39.38 13.31 -9.05
N PHE A 158 -38.75 12.13 -8.93
CA PHE A 158 -38.71 11.37 -7.68
C PHE A 158 -38.08 12.20 -6.55
N THR A 159 -36.98 12.89 -6.85
CA THR A 159 -36.34 13.80 -5.90
C THR A 159 -37.29 14.92 -5.46
N GLY A 160 -38.07 15.48 -6.38
CA GLY A 160 -39.10 16.48 -6.09
C GLY A 160 -40.21 15.96 -5.18
N ARG A 161 -40.76 14.76 -5.48
CA ARG A 161 -41.75 14.05 -4.65
C ARG A 161 -41.20 13.80 -3.24
N ALA A 162 -39.96 13.28 -3.15
CA ALA A 162 -39.27 13.01 -1.90
C ALA A 162 -39.02 14.28 -1.07
N ALA A 163 -38.75 15.41 -1.72
CA ALA A 163 -38.56 16.71 -1.06
C ALA A 163 -39.88 17.31 -0.54
N ARG A 164 -41.01 17.02 -1.20
CA ARG A 164 -42.36 17.38 -0.75
C ARG A 164 -42.98 16.37 0.22
N GLY A 165 -42.27 15.27 0.50
CA GLY A 165 -42.73 14.18 1.37
C GLY A 165 -43.99 13.48 0.86
N GLU A 166 -44.22 13.54 -0.46
CA GLU A 166 -45.26 12.77 -1.14
C GLU A 166 -44.97 11.27 -1.02
N ASP A 167 -46.00 10.43 -1.21
CA ASP A 167 -45.82 8.99 -1.27
C ASP A 167 -44.82 8.63 -2.38
N LEU A 168 -43.82 7.82 -2.06
CA LEU A 168 -42.78 7.37 -2.99
C LEU A 168 -43.12 6.02 -3.66
N GLY A 169 -44.24 5.38 -3.30
CA GLY A 169 -44.68 4.11 -3.91
C GLY A 169 -43.78 2.92 -3.57
N MET A 170 -43.20 2.89 -2.37
CA MET A 170 -42.15 1.93 -1.98
C MET A 170 -42.68 0.62 -1.35
N MET A 171 -43.98 0.34 -1.46
CA MET A 171 -44.66 -0.79 -0.81
C MET A 171 -44.82 -2.03 -1.71
N GLU A 172 -44.56 -1.95 -3.01
CA GLU A 172 -44.70 -3.06 -3.96
C GLU A 172 -43.36 -3.74 -4.30
N ASP A 173 -43.39 -5.03 -4.63
CA ASP A 173 -42.21 -5.89 -4.82
C ASP A 173 -41.32 -5.51 -6.05
N GLU A 174 -41.76 -4.55 -6.87
CA GLU A 174 -40.98 -3.90 -7.93
C GLU A 174 -40.33 -2.58 -7.46
N SER A 175 -39.65 -2.58 -6.30
CA SER A 175 -39.05 -1.34 -5.81
C SER A 175 -37.85 -0.91 -6.66
N ILE A 176 -37.76 0.40 -6.93
CA ILE A 176 -36.66 1.09 -7.63
C ILE A 176 -35.26 0.85 -7.03
N TRP A 177 -35.17 0.22 -5.85
CA TRP A 177 -33.93 -0.10 -5.14
C TRP A 177 -33.77 -1.60 -4.93
N LYS A 178 -33.96 -2.39 -5.99
CA LYS A 178 -33.68 -3.84 -5.96
C LYS A 178 -32.24 -4.12 -5.48
N ASP A 179 -31.26 -3.49 -6.12
CA ASP A 179 -29.84 -3.62 -5.76
C ASP A 179 -29.54 -3.05 -4.37
N GLY A 180 -30.21 -1.96 -4.01
CA GLY A 180 -30.12 -1.37 -2.66
C GLY A 180 -30.63 -2.33 -1.58
N ARG A 181 -31.66 -3.13 -1.88
CA ARG A 181 -32.21 -4.15 -0.98
C ARG A 181 -31.19 -5.26 -0.71
N GLU A 182 -30.51 -5.75 -1.74
CA GLU A 182 -29.46 -6.77 -1.58
C GLU A 182 -28.29 -6.25 -0.72
N GLN A 183 -27.88 -5.01 -0.93
CA GLN A 183 -26.85 -4.36 -0.12
C GLN A 183 -27.30 -4.19 1.34
N ILE A 184 -28.56 -3.83 1.58
CA ILE A 184 -29.15 -3.76 2.93
C ILE A 184 -29.06 -5.12 3.62
N LEU A 185 -29.50 -6.19 2.95
CA LEU A 185 -29.51 -7.54 3.53
C LEU A 185 -28.08 -8.06 3.80
N THR A 186 -27.14 -7.75 2.91
CA THR A 186 -25.72 -8.11 3.05
C THR A 186 -25.10 -7.39 4.26
N ALA A 187 -25.29 -6.06 4.35
CA ALA A 187 -24.77 -5.27 5.47
C ALA A 187 -25.42 -5.69 6.80
N PHE A 188 -26.73 -5.98 6.80
CA PHE A 188 -27.44 -6.42 7.99
C PHE A 188 -26.97 -7.79 8.50
N GLN A 189 -26.69 -8.74 7.60
CA GLN A 189 -26.15 -10.05 7.98
C GLN A 189 -24.79 -9.91 8.69
N LEU A 190 -23.90 -9.05 8.18
CA LEU A 190 -22.60 -8.76 8.80
C LEU A 190 -22.73 -8.07 10.17
N ASP A 191 -23.67 -7.14 10.30
CA ASP A 191 -24.01 -6.50 11.58
C ASP A 191 -24.47 -7.52 12.61
N ARG A 192 -25.39 -8.41 12.23
CA ARG A 192 -25.92 -9.47 13.08
C ARG A 192 -24.84 -10.44 13.56
N GLU A 193 -23.90 -10.83 12.71
CA GLU A 193 -22.77 -11.68 13.11
C GLU A 193 -21.84 -10.99 14.12
N ARG A 194 -21.60 -9.68 13.96
CA ARG A 194 -20.84 -8.89 14.94
C ARG A 194 -21.59 -8.76 16.26
N VAL A 195 -22.89 -8.46 16.23
CA VAL A 195 -23.75 -8.45 17.43
C VAL A 195 -23.64 -9.79 18.16
N TRP A 196 -23.73 -10.91 17.44
CA TRP A 196 -23.64 -12.24 18.06
C TRP A 196 -22.25 -12.54 18.63
N LYS A 197 -21.18 -12.13 17.94
CA LYS A 197 -19.80 -12.23 18.48
C LYS A 197 -19.61 -11.39 19.74
N ILE A 198 -20.16 -10.18 19.79
CA ILE A 198 -20.08 -9.29 20.98
C ILE A 198 -20.88 -9.91 22.14
N ILE A 199 -22.10 -10.40 21.89
CA ILE A 199 -22.90 -11.07 22.93
C ILE A 199 -22.20 -12.33 23.44
N LEU A 200 -21.62 -13.15 22.56
CA LEU A 200 -20.81 -14.30 22.96
C LEU A 200 -19.57 -13.89 23.77
N ALA A 201 -18.89 -12.80 23.38
CA ALA A 201 -17.76 -12.27 24.13
C ALA A 201 -18.16 -11.81 25.54
N ILE A 202 -19.27 -11.07 25.68
CA ILE A 202 -19.81 -10.65 26.99
C ILE A 202 -20.21 -11.86 27.85
N ILE A 203 -20.83 -12.88 27.26
CA ILE A 203 -21.18 -14.13 27.97
C ILE A 203 -19.93 -14.87 28.46
N VAL A 204 -18.82 -14.80 27.71
CA VAL A 204 -17.52 -15.39 28.09
C VAL A 204 -16.81 -14.55 29.15
N GLU A 205 -16.92 -13.22 29.09
CA GLU A 205 -16.26 -12.27 30.00
C GLU A 205 -16.91 -12.23 31.40
N ILE A 206 -18.20 -12.58 31.51
CA ILE A 206 -18.91 -12.77 32.79
C ILE A 206 -18.32 -13.95 33.62
N ARG A 207 -17.51 -14.85 33.04
CA ARG A 207 -16.93 -16.02 33.74
C ARG A 207 -15.50 -15.86 34.24
N HIS A 208 -14.85 -14.69 34.10
CA HIS A 208 -13.44 -14.51 34.51
C HIS A 208 -13.21 -13.40 35.55
N VAL A 209 -14.06 -13.32 36.59
CA VAL A 209 -13.70 -12.56 37.80
C VAL A 209 -12.93 -13.49 38.73
N LYS A 210 -11.63 -13.24 38.92
CA LYS A 210 -10.78 -14.02 39.84
C LYS A 210 -11.23 -13.80 41.29
N CYS A 211 -11.42 -14.90 42.01
CA CYS A 211 -11.68 -14.90 43.46
C CYS A 211 -10.45 -14.36 44.20
N ASP A 212 -10.68 -13.50 45.20
CA ASP A 212 -9.65 -12.96 46.08
C ASP A 212 -9.35 -13.84 47.31
N GLU A 213 -9.98 -15.01 47.39
CA GLU A 213 -9.75 -16.08 48.38
C GLU A 213 -9.95 -15.71 49.86
N GLN A 214 -10.56 -14.56 50.16
CA GLN A 214 -10.92 -14.19 51.54
C GLN A 214 -12.03 -15.09 52.10
N GLN A 215 -11.89 -15.48 53.37
CA GLN A 215 -12.84 -16.34 54.10
C GLN A 215 -13.64 -15.52 55.12
N PRO A 216 -14.95 -15.79 55.34
CA PRO A 216 -15.73 -16.93 54.81
C PRO A 216 -16.28 -16.74 53.38
N GLU A 217 -16.37 -15.49 52.88
CA GLU A 217 -16.83 -15.17 51.53
C GLU A 217 -15.86 -14.17 50.86
N CYS A 218 -15.64 -14.32 49.55
CA CYS A 218 -14.71 -13.49 48.79
C CYS A 218 -15.20 -12.03 48.66
N LEU A 219 -14.33 -11.01 48.77
CA LEU A 219 -14.74 -9.60 48.66
C LEU A 219 -15.40 -9.30 47.31
N GLN A 220 -14.95 -9.97 46.24
CA GLN A 220 -15.53 -9.78 44.92
C GLN A 220 -16.97 -10.32 44.85
N CYS A 221 -17.27 -11.40 45.57
CA CYS A 221 -18.59 -12.00 45.67
C CYS A 221 -19.53 -11.06 46.44
N VAL A 222 -19.05 -10.55 47.58
CA VAL A 222 -19.79 -9.60 48.44
C VAL A 222 -20.08 -8.29 47.71
N LYS A 223 -19.06 -7.69 47.06
CA LYS A 223 -19.23 -6.41 46.34
C LYS A 223 -20.14 -6.52 45.12
N THR A 224 -20.18 -7.67 44.47
CA THR A 224 -21.03 -7.89 43.29
C THR A 224 -22.40 -8.46 43.62
N GLY A 225 -22.72 -8.67 44.91
CA GLY A 225 -24.00 -9.23 45.36
C GLY A 225 -24.21 -10.70 44.97
N ARG A 226 -23.12 -11.42 44.66
CA ARG A 226 -23.15 -12.84 44.23
C ARG A 226 -22.97 -13.75 45.45
N LYS A 227 -23.70 -14.87 45.50
CA LYS A 227 -23.52 -15.90 46.53
C LYS A 227 -22.17 -16.59 46.33
N CYS A 228 -21.31 -16.55 47.35
CA CYS A 228 -20.00 -17.21 47.31
C CYS A 228 -20.17 -18.72 47.49
N ASP A 229 -19.54 -19.53 46.63
CA ASP A 229 -19.64 -20.99 46.68
C ASP A 229 -18.83 -21.63 47.82
N GLY A 230 -18.02 -20.84 48.55
CA GLY A 230 -17.23 -21.27 49.70
C GLY A 230 -15.95 -22.03 49.32
N TYR A 231 -15.11 -22.32 50.32
CA TYR A 231 -13.81 -22.99 50.15
C TYR A 231 -13.86 -24.43 50.69
N ASP A 232 -13.37 -25.39 49.90
CA ASP A 232 -13.26 -26.80 50.31
C ASP A 232 -12.05 -26.98 51.27
N PRO A 233 -12.20 -27.49 52.50
CA PRO A 233 -11.15 -27.46 53.54
C PRO A 233 -9.88 -28.30 53.28
N LYS A 234 -9.70 -28.91 52.10
CA LYS A 234 -8.74 -30.03 51.91
C LYS A 234 -7.62 -29.83 50.90
N GLN A 235 -7.33 -28.62 50.42
CA GLN A 235 -6.12 -28.39 49.62
C GLN A 235 -5.35 -27.13 50.02
N THR A 236 -4.61 -27.22 51.13
CA THR A 236 -3.48 -26.32 51.38
C THR A 236 -2.24 -26.90 50.72
N ASN A 237 -1.82 -26.33 49.58
CA ASN A 237 -0.52 -26.63 48.97
C ASN A 237 0.42 -25.41 49.14
N PRO A 238 1.42 -25.44 50.03
CA PRO A 238 2.18 -24.27 50.46
C PRO A 238 3.38 -23.92 49.55
N GLN A 239 3.16 -23.77 48.23
CA GLN A 239 4.26 -23.50 47.28
C GLN A 239 4.04 -22.37 46.26
N SER A 240 3.02 -21.52 46.39
CA SER A 240 2.84 -20.37 45.48
C SER A 240 3.20 -19.00 46.06
N GLN A 241 3.69 -18.92 47.29
CA GLN A 241 4.19 -17.67 47.87
C GLN A 241 5.69 -17.49 47.60
N GLN A 242 6.06 -17.13 46.37
CA GLN A 242 7.22 -16.26 46.16
C GLN A 242 7.25 -15.64 44.75
N ARG A 243 7.01 -14.32 44.75
CA ARG A 243 7.44 -13.29 43.77
C ARG A 243 6.81 -13.31 42.37
N ALA A 244 5.66 -12.65 42.26
CA ALA A 244 5.38 -11.77 41.13
C ALA A 244 5.31 -10.33 41.68
N VAL A 245 6.46 -9.66 41.76
CA VAL A 245 6.50 -8.20 41.82
C VAL A 245 6.08 -7.73 40.43
N VAL A 246 4.81 -7.33 40.30
CA VAL A 246 4.36 -6.58 39.14
C VAL A 246 4.80 -5.14 39.38
N ASP A 247 6.03 -4.82 38.98
CA ASP A 247 6.37 -3.43 38.77
C ASP A 247 5.60 -2.93 37.53
N PRO A 248 4.97 -1.74 37.59
CA PRO A 248 4.39 -1.12 36.43
C PRO A 248 5.52 -0.71 35.47
N VAL A 249 5.76 -1.51 34.42
CA VAL A 249 5.50 -1.02 33.05
C VAL A 249 5.76 0.47 32.77
N PRO A 250 6.91 1.12 33.03
CA PRO A 250 7.04 2.52 32.70
C PRO A 250 7.05 2.64 31.18
N VAL A 251 6.29 3.61 30.65
CA VAL A 251 6.44 4.09 29.26
C VAL A 251 7.80 4.79 29.16
N ALA A 252 8.87 4.00 29.24
CA ALA A 252 10.23 4.43 28.98
C ALA A 252 10.52 4.05 27.53
N ARG A 253 10.80 5.05 26.69
CA ARG A 253 11.51 4.86 25.42
C ARG A 253 12.83 4.15 25.74
N THR A 254 12.85 2.83 25.64
CA THR A 254 14.03 2.01 25.89
C THR A 254 15.05 2.33 24.80
N LYS A 255 16.22 2.83 25.21
CA LYS A 255 17.38 2.91 24.31
C LYS A 255 17.74 1.49 23.85
N PRO A 256 18.18 1.29 22.59
CA PRO A 256 18.52 -0.04 22.08
C PRO A 256 19.61 -0.69 22.93
N SER A 257 19.41 -1.94 23.32
CA SER A 257 20.44 -2.79 23.93
C SER A 257 21.45 -3.23 22.87
N ALA A 258 22.71 -3.35 23.26
CA ALA A 258 23.80 -3.80 22.39
C ALA A 258 23.76 -5.30 22.06
N ASP A 259 22.93 -6.10 22.73
CA ASP A 259 22.88 -7.56 22.55
C ASP A 259 21.58 -8.03 21.88
N GLN A 260 21.70 -8.51 20.64
CA GLN A 260 20.59 -8.79 19.71
C GLN A 260 19.98 -10.19 19.85
N ARG A 261 20.50 -11.07 20.72
CA ARG A 261 20.14 -12.51 20.72
C ARG A 261 19.25 -12.96 21.86
N LEU A 262 18.97 -12.12 22.86
CA LEU A 262 18.21 -12.47 24.06
C LEU A 262 17.20 -11.37 24.45
N VAL A 263 16.28 -11.05 23.56
CA VAL A 263 15.13 -10.17 23.88
C VAL A 263 13.84 -10.94 23.63
N LEU A 264 13.00 -11.09 24.66
CA LEU A 264 11.62 -11.55 24.52
C LEU A 264 10.89 -10.59 23.58
N ARG A 265 10.79 -10.94 22.30
CA ARG A 265 10.06 -10.16 21.30
C ARG A 265 8.59 -10.09 21.74
N PRO A 266 7.99 -8.89 21.91
CA PRO A 266 6.57 -8.76 22.19
C PRO A 266 5.75 -9.42 21.08
N GLY A 267 4.58 -9.98 21.43
CA GLY A 267 3.67 -10.60 20.46
C GLY A 267 3.54 -12.11 20.59
N THR A 268 2.64 -12.67 19.78
CA THR A 268 2.32 -14.10 19.70
C THR A 268 3.47 -14.91 19.09
N ARG A 269 3.39 -16.24 19.18
CA ARG A 269 4.38 -17.14 18.54
C ARG A 269 4.45 -16.91 17.03
N GLU A 270 3.31 -16.75 16.39
CA GLU A 270 3.18 -16.50 14.94
C GLU A 270 3.81 -15.15 14.55
N GLU A 271 3.54 -14.08 15.31
CA GLU A 271 4.15 -12.77 15.07
C GLU A 271 5.68 -12.83 15.15
N ARG A 272 6.23 -13.54 16.14
CA ARG A 272 7.69 -13.67 16.30
C ARG A 272 8.34 -14.41 15.14
N GLN A 273 7.68 -15.45 14.62
CA GLN A 273 8.14 -16.20 13.45
C GLN A 273 8.25 -15.29 12.22
N TYR A 274 7.26 -14.43 11.96
CA TYR A 274 7.31 -13.55 10.79
C TYR A 274 8.32 -12.40 10.95
N ILE A 275 8.57 -11.90 12.17
CA ILE A 275 9.67 -10.96 12.41
C ILE A 275 11.02 -11.64 12.20
N GLU A 276 11.19 -12.90 12.61
CA GLU A 276 12.41 -13.66 12.35
C GLU A 276 12.63 -13.86 10.84
N PHE A 277 11.57 -14.23 10.10
CA PHE A 277 11.64 -14.32 8.65
C PHE A 277 12.00 -12.97 8.02
N PHE A 278 11.44 -11.88 8.53
CA PHE A 278 11.82 -10.54 8.08
C PHE A 278 13.32 -10.26 8.28
N CYS A 279 13.84 -10.52 9.48
CA CYS A 279 15.24 -10.25 9.82
C CYS A 279 16.23 -11.08 8.99
N THR A 280 15.86 -12.32 8.66
CA THR A 280 16.76 -13.31 8.03
C THR A 280 16.63 -13.36 6.51
N ARG A 281 15.45 -13.06 5.95
CA ARG A 281 15.15 -13.20 4.52
C ARG A 281 14.65 -11.91 3.89
N THR A 282 13.63 -11.28 4.47
CA THR A 282 13.02 -10.09 3.85
C THR A 282 13.96 -8.89 3.83
N SER A 283 14.71 -8.64 4.89
CA SER A 283 15.70 -7.55 4.95
C SER A 283 16.69 -7.60 3.77
N ARG A 284 17.21 -8.79 3.46
CA ARG A 284 18.08 -9.05 2.30
C ARG A 284 17.37 -8.85 0.97
N ALA A 285 16.12 -9.30 0.84
CA ALA A 285 15.31 -9.04 -0.36
C ALA A 285 15.09 -7.53 -0.59
N LEU A 286 14.96 -6.76 0.48
CA LEU A 286 14.78 -5.31 0.42
C LEU A 286 16.09 -4.56 0.13
N SER A 287 17.24 -5.04 0.62
CA SER A 287 18.55 -4.40 0.42
C SER A 287 19.27 -4.81 -0.88
N GLY A 288 18.84 -5.90 -1.52
CA GLY A 288 19.46 -6.41 -2.75
C GLY A 288 20.91 -6.84 -2.52
N PHE A 289 21.84 -6.28 -3.30
CA PHE A 289 23.28 -6.60 -3.24
C PHE A 289 24.09 -5.64 -2.36
N PHE A 290 23.43 -4.68 -1.72
CA PHE A 290 24.11 -3.68 -0.91
C PHE A 290 23.72 -3.85 0.55
N ASP A 291 24.68 -3.65 1.44
CA ASP A 291 24.40 -3.61 2.86
C ASP A 291 23.57 -2.36 3.17
N SER A 292 22.52 -2.53 3.96
CA SER A 292 21.67 -1.41 4.40
C SER A 292 21.36 -1.55 5.88
N ASP A 293 21.84 -0.58 6.66
CA ASP A 293 21.55 -0.50 8.08
C ASP A 293 20.06 -0.27 8.34
N LEU A 294 19.33 0.37 7.41
CA LEU A 294 17.89 0.56 7.53
C LEU A 294 17.17 -0.78 7.66
N TRP A 295 17.37 -1.68 6.70
CA TRP A 295 16.68 -2.97 6.62
C TRP A 295 17.23 -4.00 7.61
N GLY A 296 18.56 -4.07 7.75
CA GLY A 296 19.23 -5.10 8.54
C GLY A 296 19.37 -4.77 10.04
N TYR A 297 19.44 -3.49 10.41
CA TYR A 297 19.79 -3.07 11.77
C TYR A 297 18.69 -2.22 12.43
N PHE A 298 18.29 -1.10 11.81
CA PHE A 298 17.37 -0.13 12.41
C PHE A 298 15.92 -0.64 12.48
N LEU A 299 15.39 -1.21 11.39
CA LEU A 299 14.01 -1.70 11.36
C LEU A 299 13.72 -2.81 12.38
N PRO A 300 14.58 -3.84 12.53
CA PRO A 300 14.42 -4.80 13.61
C PRO A 300 14.34 -4.13 14.98
N GLN A 301 15.23 -3.18 15.28
CA GLN A 301 15.22 -2.46 16.56
C GLN A 301 13.95 -1.62 16.76
N LEU A 302 13.55 -0.85 15.75
CA LEU A 302 12.34 -0.04 15.80
C LEU A 302 11.09 -0.90 15.91
N SER A 303 11.08 -2.10 15.32
CA SER A 303 9.96 -3.05 15.49
C SER A 303 9.78 -3.51 16.94
N HIS A 304 10.81 -3.41 17.79
CA HIS A 304 10.67 -3.69 19.22
C HIS A 304 9.97 -2.55 19.97
N SER A 305 10.35 -1.30 19.72
CA SER A 305 9.83 -0.13 20.45
C SER A 305 8.56 0.46 19.85
N GLU A 306 8.40 0.44 18.53
CA GLU A 306 7.35 1.15 17.80
C GLU A 306 6.29 0.18 17.24
N ALA A 307 5.07 0.24 17.75
CA ALA A 307 4.00 -0.69 17.38
C ALA A 307 3.61 -0.61 15.88
N ALA A 308 3.58 0.60 15.30
CA ALA A 308 3.28 0.78 13.88
C ALA A 308 4.28 0.02 12.99
N ILE A 309 5.57 0.18 13.28
CA ILE A 309 6.66 -0.49 12.54
C ILE A 309 6.61 -2.00 12.79
N ARG A 310 6.38 -2.44 14.03
CA ARG A 310 6.25 -3.86 14.39
C ARG A 310 5.23 -4.57 13.51
N HIS A 311 4.00 -4.06 13.47
CA HIS A 311 2.92 -4.67 12.72
C HIS A 311 3.15 -4.62 11.21
N ALA A 312 3.77 -3.55 10.69
CA ALA A 312 4.15 -3.46 9.27
C ALA A 312 5.24 -4.48 8.89
N VAL A 313 6.25 -4.65 9.74
CA VAL A 313 7.32 -5.64 9.57
C VAL A 313 6.76 -7.07 9.64
N ILE A 314 5.84 -7.36 10.56
CA ILE A 314 5.16 -8.66 10.65
C ILE A 314 4.37 -8.93 9.37
N ALA A 315 3.52 -7.98 8.94
CA ALA A 315 2.71 -8.13 7.73
C ALA A 315 3.58 -8.40 6.50
N LEU A 316 4.67 -7.65 6.36
CA LEU A 316 5.61 -7.77 5.24
C LEU A 316 6.39 -9.09 5.28
N GLY A 317 6.85 -9.50 6.47
CA GLY A 317 7.49 -10.80 6.68
C GLY A 317 6.57 -11.98 6.35
N ALA A 318 5.32 -11.92 6.81
CA ALA A 318 4.30 -12.93 6.51
C ALA A 318 3.99 -13.01 5.02
N LEU A 319 3.70 -11.88 4.37
CA LEU A 319 3.42 -11.84 2.94
C LEU A 319 4.59 -12.38 2.13
N HIS A 320 5.82 -11.95 2.43
CA HIS A 320 7.01 -12.43 1.72
C HIS A 320 7.23 -13.93 1.95
N GLN A 321 7.04 -14.46 3.16
CA GLN A 321 7.19 -15.88 3.43
C GLN A 321 6.19 -16.73 2.63
N HIS A 322 4.91 -16.33 2.63
CA HIS A 322 3.88 -17.08 1.90
C HIS A 322 4.11 -17.04 0.39
N LEU A 323 4.50 -15.87 -0.16
CA LEU A 323 4.90 -15.77 -1.56
C LEU A 323 6.16 -16.59 -1.86
N HIS A 324 7.16 -16.58 -0.99
CA HIS A 324 8.35 -17.40 -1.15
C HIS A 324 7.99 -18.88 -1.24
N VAL A 325 7.10 -19.39 -0.38
CA VAL A 325 6.64 -20.78 -0.44
C VAL A 325 5.88 -21.10 -1.73
N ILE A 326 4.99 -20.21 -2.16
CA ILE A 326 4.20 -20.39 -3.39
C ILE A 326 5.10 -20.40 -4.63
N LEU A 327 6.13 -19.56 -4.65
CA LEU A 327 6.96 -19.34 -5.83
C LEU A 327 8.24 -20.21 -5.85
N SER A 328 8.64 -20.79 -4.70
CA SER A 328 9.78 -21.70 -4.58
C SER A 328 9.43 -23.18 -4.73
N LYS A 329 8.17 -23.58 -4.47
CA LYS A 329 7.74 -24.99 -4.51
C LYS A 329 6.68 -25.20 -5.60
N ASP A 330 7.07 -25.99 -6.60
CA ASP A 330 6.30 -26.57 -7.71
C ASP A 330 6.03 -25.70 -8.95
N LYS A 331 6.57 -26.17 -10.09
CA LYS A 331 6.13 -25.82 -11.45
C LYS A 331 4.74 -26.39 -11.80
N HIS A 332 4.10 -27.13 -10.88
CA HIS A 332 2.91 -27.95 -11.16
C HIS A 332 1.57 -27.34 -10.75
N ASP A 333 1.53 -26.20 -10.04
CA ASP A 333 0.27 -25.50 -9.74
C ASP A 333 0.44 -23.96 -9.81
N PRO A 334 0.40 -23.37 -11.02
CA PRO A 334 0.46 -21.92 -11.21
C PRO A 334 -0.75 -21.15 -10.62
N GLY A 335 -1.73 -21.85 -10.02
CA GLY A 335 -2.91 -21.27 -9.38
C GLY A 335 -2.86 -21.18 -7.85
N ARG A 336 -1.78 -21.65 -7.20
CA ARG A 336 -1.70 -21.69 -5.73
C ARG A 336 -1.73 -20.28 -5.12
N LYS A 337 -2.76 -19.98 -4.35
CA LYS A 337 -2.94 -18.70 -3.64
C LYS A 337 -2.56 -18.83 -2.17
N ILE A 338 -2.32 -17.69 -1.54
CA ILE A 338 -2.20 -17.60 -0.08
C ILE A 338 -3.52 -18.07 0.53
N ALA A 339 -3.45 -18.96 1.54
CA ALA A 339 -4.64 -19.45 2.21
C ALA A 339 -5.43 -18.28 2.84
N PRO A 340 -6.78 -18.28 2.80
CA PRO A 340 -7.60 -17.16 3.28
C PRO A 340 -7.30 -16.75 4.74
N GLU A 341 -6.99 -17.73 5.59
CA GLU A 341 -6.58 -17.51 6.98
C GLU A 341 -5.26 -16.72 7.12
N ASN A 342 -4.27 -17.02 6.26
CA ASN A 342 -3.00 -16.32 6.23
C ASN A 342 -3.15 -14.92 5.62
N GLU A 343 -3.98 -14.78 4.59
CA GLU A 343 -4.34 -13.49 4.01
C GLU A 343 -5.03 -12.59 5.05
N GLN A 344 -5.98 -13.15 5.81
CA GLN A 344 -6.66 -12.46 6.89
C GLN A 344 -5.66 -12.00 7.97
N PHE A 345 -4.69 -12.83 8.36
CA PHE A 345 -3.64 -12.46 9.29
C PHE A 345 -2.79 -11.28 8.78
N ILE A 346 -2.35 -11.33 7.51
CA ILE A 346 -1.56 -10.26 6.89
C ILE A 346 -2.34 -8.94 6.91
N ILE A 347 -3.62 -8.97 6.52
CA ILE A 347 -4.49 -7.78 6.51
C ILE A 347 -4.70 -7.23 7.94
N GLN A 348 -4.88 -8.09 8.93
CA GLN A 348 -5.01 -7.66 10.33
C GLN A 348 -3.76 -6.95 10.84
N GLN A 349 -2.58 -7.47 10.52
CA GLN A 349 -1.30 -6.86 10.89
C GLN A 349 -1.11 -5.53 10.13
N TYR A 350 -1.39 -5.50 8.83
CA TYR A 350 -1.35 -4.28 8.02
C TYR A 350 -2.25 -3.17 8.58
N ASN A 351 -3.52 -3.48 8.87
CA ASN A 351 -4.47 -2.53 9.44
C ASN A 351 -4.05 -2.09 10.86
N SER A 352 -3.41 -2.97 11.64
CA SER A 352 -2.87 -2.60 12.95
C SER A 352 -1.72 -1.61 12.83
N ALA A 353 -0.84 -1.78 11.85
CA ALA A 353 0.22 -0.82 11.55
C ALA A 353 -0.35 0.57 11.23
N ILE A 354 -1.38 0.63 10.37
CA ILE A 354 -2.06 1.89 10.02
C ILE A 354 -2.69 2.53 11.26
N ARG A 355 -3.43 1.77 12.08
CA ARG A 355 -4.06 2.29 13.30
C ARG A 355 -3.05 2.94 14.24
N HIS A 356 -1.92 2.27 14.49
CA HIS A 356 -0.86 2.81 15.34
C HIS A 356 -0.19 4.04 14.73
N LEU A 357 0.05 4.04 13.41
CA LEU A 357 0.62 5.19 12.72
C LEU A 357 -0.29 6.42 12.77
N VAL A 358 -1.59 6.25 12.50
CA VAL A 358 -2.58 7.33 12.56
C VAL A 358 -2.64 7.92 13.98
N ALA A 359 -2.66 7.06 15.00
CA ALA A 359 -2.64 7.52 16.39
C ALA A 359 -1.37 8.33 16.73
N GLN A 360 -0.21 7.94 16.21
CA GLN A 360 1.04 8.70 16.37
C GLN A 360 1.00 10.04 15.64
N MET A 361 0.47 10.07 14.42
CA MET A 361 0.36 11.30 13.61
C MET A 361 -0.59 12.34 14.23
N SER A 362 -1.60 11.89 14.98
CA SER A 362 -2.52 12.75 15.73
C SER A 362 -1.94 13.29 17.05
N SER A 363 -0.78 12.81 17.48
CA SER A 363 -0.12 13.28 18.70
C SER A 363 0.76 14.51 18.44
N ALA A 364 0.94 15.37 19.45
CA ALA A 364 1.75 16.60 19.34
C ALA A 364 3.26 16.35 19.07
N ASN A 365 3.74 15.12 19.26
CA ASN A 365 5.13 14.72 19.01
C ASN A 365 5.24 13.94 17.68
N GLN A 366 5.01 14.62 16.56
CA GLN A 366 5.26 14.01 15.25
C GLN A 366 6.74 13.73 15.08
N VAL A 367 7.05 12.51 14.65
CA VAL A 367 8.41 12.05 14.36
C VAL A 367 8.48 11.69 12.87
N PRO A 368 8.88 12.63 11.98
CA PRO A 368 8.77 12.48 10.52
C PRO A 368 9.42 11.21 9.96
N HIS A 369 10.54 10.77 10.54
CA HIS A 369 11.25 9.57 10.08
C HIS A 369 10.45 8.29 10.33
N LEU A 370 9.63 8.19 11.39
CA LEU A 370 8.79 7.01 11.63
C LEU A 370 7.66 6.90 10.60
N THR A 371 7.06 8.03 10.23
CA THR A 371 6.06 8.10 9.16
C THR A 371 6.68 7.70 7.82
N LEU A 372 7.88 8.21 7.51
CA LEU A 372 8.58 7.87 6.28
C LEU A 372 8.95 6.38 6.23
N ILE A 373 9.42 5.81 7.34
CA ILE A 373 9.67 4.37 7.47
C ILE A 373 8.40 3.56 7.21
N ALA A 374 7.27 3.95 7.82
CA ALA A 374 6.00 3.27 7.62
C ALA A 374 5.56 3.36 6.15
N CYS A 375 5.73 4.52 5.49
CA CYS A 375 5.53 4.66 4.05
C CYS A 375 6.41 3.67 3.28
N CYS A 376 7.70 3.57 3.60
CA CYS A 376 8.61 2.64 2.94
C CYS A 376 8.16 1.17 3.08
N LEU A 377 7.71 0.77 4.27
CA LEU A 377 7.18 -0.58 4.50
C LEU A 377 5.88 -0.83 3.74
N PHE A 378 4.98 0.16 3.68
CA PHE A 378 3.74 0.06 2.91
C PHE A 378 4.00 0.01 1.40
N VAL A 379 4.98 0.76 0.87
CA VAL A 379 5.43 0.61 -0.53
C VAL A 379 5.81 -0.86 -0.81
N CYS A 380 6.60 -1.48 0.06
CA CYS A 380 7.02 -2.87 -0.09
C CYS A 380 5.84 -3.86 -0.04
N LEU A 381 4.90 -3.64 0.89
CA LEU A 381 3.68 -4.43 1.03
C LEU A 381 2.77 -4.33 -0.20
N GLU A 382 2.51 -3.12 -0.69
CA GLU A 382 1.69 -2.91 -1.90
C GLU A 382 2.37 -3.49 -3.13
N ILE A 383 3.71 -3.32 -3.24
CA ILE A 383 4.51 -3.98 -4.28
C ILE A 383 4.26 -5.48 -4.24
N LEU A 384 4.55 -6.16 -3.12
CA LEU A 384 4.41 -7.61 -3.01
C LEU A 384 2.98 -8.09 -3.27
N SER A 385 1.99 -7.34 -2.78
CA SER A 385 0.56 -7.60 -3.00
C SER A 385 0.12 -7.41 -4.47
N GLY A 386 0.97 -6.85 -5.33
CA GLY A 386 0.66 -6.60 -6.74
C GLY A 386 -0.15 -5.33 -6.98
N GLN A 387 -0.27 -4.46 -5.98
CA GLN A 387 -1.03 -3.20 -6.02
C GLN A 387 -0.11 -2.03 -6.42
N GLY A 388 0.44 -2.08 -7.64
CA GLY A 388 1.44 -1.11 -8.12
C GLY A 388 0.99 0.35 -8.05
N SER A 389 -0.29 0.65 -8.30
CA SER A 389 -0.81 2.03 -8.20
C SER A 389 -0.75 2.56 -6.75
N LYS A 390 -1.13 1.74 -5.77
CA LYS A 390 -1.08 2.12 -4.35
C LYS A 390 0.36 2.26 -3.86
N ALA A 391 1.27 1.41 -4.33
CA ALA A 391 2.69 1.56 -4.07
C ALA A 391 3.22 2.92 -4.57
N LEU A 392 2.83 3.33 -5.79
CA LEU A 392 3.18 4.65 -6.33
C LEU A 392 2.56 5.80 -5.51
N ASP A 393 1.32 5.65 -5.02
CA ASP A 393 0.69 6.63 -4.12
C ASP A 393 1.50 6.81 -2.82
N HIS A 394 1.98 5.70 -2.23
CA HIS A 394 2.83 5.74 -1.05
C HIS A 394 4.23 6.33 -1.33
N ILE A 395 4.83 6.05 -2.49
CA ILE A 395 6.08 6.68 -2.92
C ILE A 395 5.90 8.20 -3.01
N GLU A 396 4.83 8.65 -3.68
CA GLU A 396 4.51 10.08 -3.84
C GLU A 396 4.27 10.76 -2.49
N ALA A 397 3.55 10.10 -1.58
CA ALA A 397 3.33 10.60 -0.22
C ALA A 397 4.65 10.73 0.57
N GLY A 398 5.52 9.71 0.52
CA GLY A 398 6.83 9.72 1.17
C GLY A 398 7.74 10.83 0.65
N LEU A 399 7.77 11.03 -0.67
CA LEU A 399 8.51 12.13 -1.31
C LEU A 399 7.98 13.51 -0.90
N LYS A 400 6.66 13.69 -0.80
CA LYS A 400 6.07 14.95 -0.30
C LYS A 400 6.42 15.22 1.16
N ILE A 401 6.52 14.18 1.99
CA ILE A 401 6.99 14.31 3.38
C ILE A 401 8.45 14.77 3.38
N LEU A 402 9.31 14.14 2.58
CA LEU A 402 10.72 14.52 2.46
C LEU A 402 10.88 15.97 1.98
N GLN A 403 10.13 16.37 0.94
CA GLN A 403 10.16 17.74 0.40
C GLN A 403 9.71 18.79 1.43
N ARG A 404 8.66 18.50 2.22
CA ARG A 404 8.24 19.40 3.30
C ARG A 404 9.30 19.54 4.38
N TRP A 405 10.02 18.46 4.66
CA TRP A 405 11.09 18.45 5.64
C TRP A 405 12.31 19.24 5.18
N GLU A 406 12.70 19.12 3.90
CA GLU A 406 13.76 19.92 3.28
C GLU A 406 13.48 21.43 3.32
N ASN A 407 12.20 21.81 3.21
CA ASN A 407 11.77 23.21 3.20
C ASN A 407 11.57 23.81 4.61
N ASP A 408 11.67 23.00 5.67
CA ASP A 408 11.56 23.49 7.05
C ASP A 408 12.91 24.11 7.48
N PRO A 409 12.97 25.38 7.90
CA PRO A 409 14.21 26.03 8.34
C PRO A 409 14.85 25.36 9.58
N ASN A 410 14.08 24.61 10.38
CA ASN A 410 14.58 23.77 11.47
C ASN A 410 14.83 22.31 11.04
N GLY A 411 14.32 21.93 9.87
CA GLY A 411 14.48 20.62 9.24
C GLY A 411 15.85 20.46 8.62
N LYS A 412 16.90 20.37 9.44
CA LYS A 412 18.17 19.87 8.93
C LYS A 412 17.97 18.40 8.58
N LEU A 413 18.21 18.06 7.30
CA LEU A 413 18.50 16.71 6.88
C LEU A 413 19.74 16.27 7.68
N GLN A 414 19.55 15.79 8.91
CA GLN A 414 20.69 15.39 9.73
C GLN A 414 21.38 14.26 8.98
N SER A 415 22.62 14.54 8.59
CA SER A 415 23.47 13.77 7.69
C SER A 415 23.90 12.40 8.23
N GLU A 416 23.25 11.91 9.29
CA GLU A 416 23.71 10.77 10.08
C GLU A 416 22.61 9.74 10.31
N GLY A 417 22.97 8.46 10.15
CA GLY A 417 22.13 7.30 10.49
C GLY A 417 20.92 7.09 9.57
N ILE A 418 19.78 6.79 10.19
CA ILE A 418 18.58 6.27 9.53
C ILE A 418 17.96 7.24 8.50
N THR A 419 18.05 8.55 8.74
CA THR A 419 17.48 9.56 7.85
C THR A 419 18.19 9.59 6.50
N ARG A 420 19.52 9.41 6.48
CA ARG A 420 20.29 9.37 5.23
C ARG A 420 19.90 8.19 4.35
N GLU A 421 19.80 7.00 4.94
CA GLU A 421 19.36 5.78 4.23
C GLU A 421 17.93 5.89 3.69
N LEU A 422 17.02 6.51 4.47
CA LEU A 422 15.66 6.78 4.04
C LEU A 422 15.62 7.76 2.86
N THR A 423 16.42 8.84 2.91
CA THR A 423 16.52 9.80 1.81
C THR A 423 16.95 9.10 0.51
N TYR A 424 18.03 8.31 0.54
CA TYR A 424 18.49 7.59 -0.65
C TYR A 424 17.48 6.54 -1.15
N THR A 425 16.79 5.85 -0.25
CA THR A 425 15.70 4.90 -0.62
C THR A 425 14.58 5.63 -1.37
N VAL A 426 14.16 6.77 -0.86
CA VAL A 426 13.06 7.58 -1.44
C VAL A 426 13.51 8.25 -2.75
N ILE A 427 14.76 8.71 -2.86
CA ILE A 427 15.38 9.20 -4.10
C ILE A 427 15.38 8.11 -5.18
N ARG A 428 15.76 6.87 -4.84
CA ARG A 428 15.69 5.74 -5.79
C ARG A 428 14.27 5.53 -6.30
N TRP A 429 13.27 5.61 -5.42
CA TRP A 429 11.86 5.47 -5.79
C TRP A 429 11.27 6.64 -6.58
N ASN A 430 11.80 7.86 -6.45
CA ASN A 430 11.36 9.00 -7.25
C ASN A 430 11.45 8.70 -8.75
N THR A 431 12.53 8.02 -9.18
CA THR A 431 12.70 7.61 -10.58
C THR A 431 11.67 6.59 -11.05
N GLN A 432 11.08 5.83 -10.14
CA GLN A 432 10.04 4.85 -10.46
C GLN A 432 8.72 5.53 -10.83
N LEU A 433 8.43 6.74 -10.31
CA LEU A 433 7.27 7.53 -10.70
C LEU A 433 7.30 7.77 -12.22
N SER A 434 8.40 8.35 -12.72
CA SER A 434 8.58 8.65 -14.15
C SER A 434 8.46 7.40 -15.02
N LYS A 435 9.14 6.32 -14.62
CA LYS A 435 9.12 5.03 -15.35
C LYS A 435 7.74 4.38 -15.42
N HIS A 436 6.80 4.77 -14.55
CA HIS A 436 5.42 4.28 -14.52
C HIS A 436 4.40 5.37 -14.89
N GLY A 437 4.81 6.40 -15.63
CA GLY A 437 3.91 7.42 -16.18
C GLY A 437 3.41 8.44 -15.17
N ARG A 438 4.04 8.55 -13.99
CA ARG A 438 3.74 9.59 -13.00
C ARG A 438 4.85 10.64 -12.99
N LYS A 439 4.47 11.89 -12.74
CA LYS A 439 5.40 13.01 -12.63
C LYS A 439 6.33 12.85 -11.44
N MET A 440 7.64 13.06 -11.63
CA MET A 440 8.59 13.07 -10.52
C MET A 440 8.34 14.25 -9.58
N ILE A 441 8.68 14.06 -8.29
CA ILE A 441 8.70 15.15 -7.32
C ILE A 441 10.06 15.83 -7.37
N ALA A 442 10.05 17.15 -7.48
CA ALA A 442 11.27 17.97 -7.45
C ALA A 442 11.86 18.00 -6.03
N LEU A 443 13.05 17.41 -5.88
CA LEU A 443 13.81 17.34 -4.63
C LEU A 443 15.03 18.27 -4.71
N ASN A 444 15.41 18.89 -3.59
CA ASN A 444 16.62 19.70 -3.53
C ASN A 444 17.86 18.84 -3.22
N LEU A 445 18.42 18.23 -4.25
CA LEU A 445 19.57 17.32 -4.10
C LEU A 445 20.92 18.04 -3.91
N SER A 446 20.95 19.38 -3.85
CA SER A 446 22.21 20.14 -3.74
C SER A 446 22.94 19.91 -2.41
N GLN A 447 22.20 19.61 -1.33
CA GLN A 447 22.79 19.33 -0.01
C GLN A 447 23.40 17.93 0.09
N LEU A 448 23.05 17.04 -0.85
CA LEU A 448 23.65 15.70 -0.97
C LEU A 448 24.90 15.71 -1.86
N ASP A 449 25.18 16.85 -2.52
CA ASP A 449 26.48 17.14 -3.11
C ASP A 449 27.48 17.58 -2.02
N THR A 450 27.76 16.73 -1.03
CA THR A 450 28.98 16.93 -0.25
C THR A 450 30.18 16.75 -1.18
N ALA A 451 31.29 17.43 -0.90
CA ALA A 451 32.54 17.50 -1.69
C ALA A 451 33.15 16.16 -2.17
N GLU A 452 32.54 15.04 -1.81
CA GLU A 452 32.83 13.67 -2.25
C GLU A 452 32.15 13.28 -3.58
N SER A 453 31.15 14.03 -4.09
CA SER A 453 30.29 13.54 -5.18
C SER A 453 30.71 13.96 -6.59
N VAL A 454 31.35 15.11 -6.81
CA VAL A 454 31.82 15.53 -8.15
C VAL A 454 33.04 16.46 -8.03
N GLY A 455 34.20 16.00 -8.52
CA GLY A 455 35.22 16.91 -9.08
C GLY A 455 36.22 17.60 -8.13
N GLY A 456 36.26 17.28 -6.83
CA GLY A 456 37.23 17.88 -5.90
C GLY A 456 38.01 16.83 -5.11
N SER A 457 39.12 16.33 -5.67
CA SER A 457 40.24 15.63 -4.99
C SER A 457 40.02 15.01 -3.59
N GLU A 458 39.01 14.15 -3.38
CA GLU A 458 39.03 13.07 -2.38
C GLU A 458 38.18 11.90 -2.89
N THR A 459 38.68 10.69 -2.68
CA THR A 459 38.31 9.49 -3.44
C THR A 459 37.44 8.56 -2.63
N TRP A 460 36.35 8.06 -3.23
CA TRP A 460 35.49 7.04 -2.61
C TRP A 460 36.32 5.87 -2.06
N THR A 461 35.94 5.42 -0.86
CA THR A 461 36.55 4.27 -0.17
C THR A 461 35.62 3.06 -0.16
N GLU A 462 34.31 3.27 -0.30
CA GLU A 462 33.26 2.26 -0.22
C GLU A 462 32.38 2.26 -1.48
N ILE A 463 31.74 1.12 -1.77
CA ILE A 463 30.83 0.99 -2.92
C ILE A 463 29.49 1.72 -2.65
N SER A 464 29.06 1.76 -1.39
CA SER A 464 27.84 2.45 -0.93
C SER A 464 27.85 3.94 -1.30
N THR A 465 28.99 4.62 -1.19
CA THR A 465 29.12 6.04 -1.54
C THR A 465 29.07 6.27 -3.04
N ALA A 466 29.72 5.39 -3.82
CA ALA A 466 29.63 5.43 -5.28
C ALA A 466 28.19 5.20 -5.77
N ARG A 467 27.46 4.25 -5.16
CA ARG A 467 26.04 4.00 -5.41
C ARG A 467 25.19 5.24 -5.14
N ASN A 468 25.33 5.82 -3.96
CA ASN A 468 24.56 7.00 -3.54
C ASN A 468 24.79 8.19 -4.49
N SER A 469 26.04 8.41 -4.92
CA SER A 469 26.38 9.41 -5.94
C SER A 469 25.70 9.12 -7.29
N LEU A 470 25.66 7.86 -7.73
CA LEU A 470 24.98 7.46 -8.96
C LEU A 470 23.46 7.68 -8.87
N ASP A 471 22.83 7.36 -7.74
CA ASP A 471 21.39 7.54 -7.51
C ASP A 471 20.96 9.02 -7.64
N VAL A 472 21.80 9.94 -7.15
CA VAL A 472 21.60 11.40 -7.31
C VAL A 472 21.73 11.81 -8.78
N LEU A 473 22.77 11.33 -9.47
CA LEU A 473 22.99 11.62 -10.89
C LEU A 473 21.84 11.08 -11.76
N ILE A 474 21.36 9.87 -11.49
CA ILE A 474 20.20 9.27 -12.15
C ILE A 474 18.94 10.11 -11.94
N ASN A 475 18.70 10.65 -10.74
CA ASN A 475 17.56 11.54 -10.50
C ASN A 475 17.65 12.82 -11.31
N ARG A 476 18.85 13.42 -11.43
CA ARG A 476 19.08 14.61 -12.27
C ARG A 476 18.85 14.31 -13.75
N ALA A 477 19.32 13.16 -14.21
CA ALA A 477 19.12 12.68 -15.57
C ALA A 477 17.63 12.50 -15.89
N MET A 478 16.90 11.77 -15.03
CA MET A 478 15.46 11.53 -15.21
C MET A 478 14.66 12.83 -15.16
N SER A 479 14.98 13.75 -14.24
CA SER A 479 14.33 15.06 -14.18
C SER A 479 14.60 15.90 -15.44
N PHE A 480 15.80 15.82 -16.02
CA PHE A 480 16.10 16.46 -17.30
C PHE A 480 15.30 15.84 -18.45
N VAL A 481 15.28 14.51 -18.56
CA VAL A 481 14.50 13.80 -19.60
C VAL A 481 13.02 14.16 -19.51
N GLU A 482 12.45 14.19 -18.30
CA GLU A 482 11.05 14.59 -18.09
C GLU A 482 10.81 16.07 -18.47
N ALA A 483 11.75 16.97 -18.16
CA ALA A 483 11.65 18.39 -18.48
C ALA A 483 11.80 18.70 -19.98
N VAL A 484 12.56 17.89 -20.72
CA VAL A 484 12.57 17.94 -22.20
C VAL A 484 11.22 17.53 -22.75
N GLY A 485 10.59 16.54 -22.12
CA GLY A 485 9.30 16.02 -22.52
C GLY A 485 9.38 15.15 -23.77
N ILE A 486 8.22 14.86 -24.34
CA ILE A 486 8.07 13.87 -25.42
C ILE A 486 7.91 14.55 -26.80
N ASP A 487 8.05 15.88 -26.88
CA ASP A 487 8.01 16.60 -28.15
C ASP A 487 9.42 16.77 -28.73
N ARG A 488 9.74 15.92 -29.70
CA ARG A 488 11.05 15.88 -30.37
C ARG A 488 11.17 16.84 -31.56
N LYS A 489 10.15 17.69 -31.83
CA LYS A 489 10.15 18.59 -32.99
C LYS A 489 11.19 19.74 -32.88
N THR A 490 11.56 20.14 -31.67
CA THR A 490 12.50 21.25 -31.45
C THR A 490 13.93 20.75 -31.18
N ARG A 491 14.95 21.48 -31.65
CA ARG A 491 16.39 21.10 -31.54
C ARG A 491 16.97 21.22 -30.11
N GLY A 492 16.09 21.22 -29.10
CA GLY A 492 16.39 21.67 -27.75
C GLY A 492 16.77 23.15 -27.68
N SER A 493 16.43 23.83 -26.59
CA SER A 493 16.95 25.16 -26.30
C SER A 493 18.47 25.11 -26.02
N PRO A 494 19.23 26.21 -26.21
CA PRO A 494 20.66 26.24 -25.87
C PRO A 494 20.96 25.85 -24.41
N TRP A 495 20.03 26.10 -23.48
CA TRP A 495 20.15 25.64 -22.10
C TRP A 495 20.01 24.11 -21.99
N GLN A 496 19.04 23.50 -22.69
CA GLN A 496 18.86 22.04 -22.69
C GLN A 496 20.09 21.33 -23.24
N VAL A 497 20.67 21.82 -24.34
CA VAL A 497 21.90 21.25 -24.94
C VAL A 497 23.07 21.31 -23.96
N ARG A 498 23.31 22.48 -23.34
CA ARG A 498 24.35 22.62 -22.31
C ARG A 498 24.10 21.69 -21.12
N ARG A 499 22.85 21.54 -20.69
CA ARG A 499 22.49 20.68 -19.58
C ARG A 499 22.71 19.20 -19.90
N GLN A 500 22.34 18.75 -21.09
CA GLN A 500 22.60 17.40 -21.58
C GLN A 500 24.12 17.11 -21.56
N GLN A 501 24.92 18.01 -22.12
CA GLN A 501 26.38 17.85 -22.17
C GLN A 501 27.00 17.79 -20.77
N ALA A 502 26.55 18.64 -19.85
CA ALA A 502 27.01 18.63 -18.46
C ALA A 502 26.69 17.28 -17.77
N LEU A 503 25.48 16.75 -17.96
CA LEU A 503 25.10 15.45 -17.40
C LEU A 503 25.93 14.30 -17.98
N LEU A 504 26.21 14.31 -19.29
CA LEU A 504 27.09 13.31 -19.92
C LEU A 504 28.52 13.39 -19.36
N GLN A 505 29.04 14.59 -19.12
CA GLN A 505 30.34 14.79 -18.45
C GLN A 505 30.32 14.26 -17.01
N ASP A 506 29.23 14.49 -16.26
CA ASP A 506 29.07 13.96 -14.90
C ASP A 506 29.06 12.42 -14.90
N PHE A 507 28.36 11.78 -15.84
CA PHE A 507 28.37 10.31 -16.00
C PHE A 507 29.76 9.77 -16.35
N ALA A 508 30.49 10.45 -17.24
CA ALA A 508 31.86 10.06 -17.58
C ALA A 508 32.82 10.22 -16.39
N ALA A 509 32.71 11.31 -15.64
CA ALA A 509 33.48 11.56 -14.43
C ALA A 509 33.19 10.51 -13.35
N TRP A 510 31.90 10.18 -13.14
CA TRP A 510 31.48 9.14 -12.21
C TRP A 510 32.09 7.78 -12.59
N LEU A 511 32.03 7.38 -13.86
CA LEU A 511 32.59 6.10 -14.32
C LEU A 511 34.11 6.03 -14.13
N SER A 512 34.82 7.14 -14.38
CA SER A 512 36.25 7.24 -14.14
C SER A 512 36.60 7.08 -12.65
N ALA A 513 35.86 7.76 -11.77
CA ALA A 513 36.03 7.64 -10.33
C ALA A 513 35.69 6.23 -9.83
N PHE A 514 34.64 5.62 -10.36
CA PHE A 514 34.22 4.25 -10.01
C PHE A 514 35.27 3.22 -10.44
N ASN A 515 35.83 3.35 -11.64
CA ASN A 515 36.91 2.49 -12.11
C ASN A 515 38.18 2.66 -11.27
N CYS A 516 38.49 3.88 -10.80
CA CYS A 516 39.57 4.12 -9.85
C CYS A 516 39.31 3.41 -8.50
N LEU A 517 38.10 3.50 -7.96
CA LEU A 517 37.68 2.79 -6.74
C LEU A 517 37.87 1.27 -6.91
N MET A 518 37.39 0.70 -8.02
CA MET A 518 37.51 -0.75 -8.29
C MET A 518 38.97 -1.21 -8.39
N LYS A 519 39.85 -0.41 -9.02
CA LYS A 519 41.29 -0.70 -9.09
C LYS A 519 41.96 -0.68 -7.71
N ARG A 520 41.62 0.31 -6.87
CA ARG A 520 42.20 0.45 -5.51
C ARG A 520 41.70 -0.61 -4.55
N CYS A 521 40.41 -0.91 -4.62
CA CYS A 521 39.77 -1.84 -3.70
C CYS A 521 39.99 -3.31 -4.07
N GLY A 522 40.72 -3.63 -5.15
CA GLY A 522 40.95 -5.00 -5.64
C GLY A 522 41.32 -6.06 -4.57
N ARG A 523 42.00 -5.66 -3.49
CA ARG A 523 42.31 -6.56 -2.34
C ARG A 523 41.26 -6.53 -1.20
N ARG A 524 40.52 -5.43 -1.00
CA ARG A 524 39.47 -5.26 0.02
C ARG A 524 38.06 -5.69 -0.45
N LEU A 525 37.83 -5.72 -1.76
CA LEU A 525 36.60 -6.16 -2.44
C LEU A 525 36.22 -7.63 -2.13
N LYS A 526 37.10 -8.42 -1.52
CA LYS A 526 36.76 -9.80 -1.10
C LYS A 526 35.62 -9.87 -0.07
N LYS A 527 35.30 -8.76 0.62
CA LYS A 527 34.21 -8.68 1.60
C LYS A 527 32.89 -8.14 1.03
N THR A 528 32.91 -7.52 -0.14
CA THR A 528 31.74 -6.89 -0.75
C THR A 528 31.13 -7.82 -1.79
N ASP A 529 29.81 -7.80 -1.92
CA ASP A 529 29.10 -8.61 -2.90
C ASP A 529 29.54 -8.25 -4.34
N PRO A 530 30.04 -9.21 -5.15
CA PRO A 530 30.50 -8.94 -6.51
C PRO A 530 29.38 -8.45 -7.44
N ARG A 531 28.12 -8.70 -7.09
CA ARG A 531 26.94 -8.30 -7.86
C ARG A 531 26.68 -6.79 -7.84
N GLY A 532 27.02 -6.13 -6.74
CA GLY A 532 26.82 -4.68 -6.56
C GLY A 532 27.53 -3.85 -7.64
N PRO A 533 28.86 -4.01 -7.83
CA PRO A 533 29.61 -3.30 -8.88
C PRO A 533 29.09 -3.49 -10.30
N VAL A 534 28.70 -4.73 -10.66
CA VAL A 534 28.14 -5.05 -11.97
C VAL A 534 26.82 -4.32 -12.19
N LEU A 535 25.95 -4.31 -11.18
CA LEU A 535 24.67 -3.60 -11.21
C LEU A 535 24.86 -2.09 -11.40
N LEU A 536 25.84 -1.47 -10.73
CA LEU A 536 26.11 -0.04 -10.87
C LEU A 536 26.56 0.33 -12.29
N ARG A 537 27.37 -0.51 -12.94
CA ARG A 537 27.78 -0.31 -14.34
C ARG A 537 26.58 -0.40 -15.29
N LEU A 538 25.73 -1.40 -15.08
CA LEU A 538 24.51 -1.55 -15.86
C LEU A 538 23.58 -0.33 -15.73
N HIS A 539 23.40 0.20 -14.51
CA HIS A 539 22.61 1.42 -14.29
C HIS A 539 23.25 2.67 -14.89
N HIS A 540 24.57 2.79 -14.80
CA HIS A 540 25.32 3.87 -15.44
C HIS A 540 25.06 3.90 -16.95
N HIS A 541 25.31 2.79 -17.67
CA HIS A 541 25.11 2.75 -19.12
C HIS A 541 23.64 3.01 -19.51
N THR A 542 22.69 2.42 -18.79
CA THR A 542 21.25 2.62 -19.07
C THR A 542 20.87 4.10 -18.99
N ASN A 543 21.32 4.81 -17.94
CA ASN A 543 20.96 6.21 -17.75
C ASN A 543 21.81 7.17 -18.59
N GLN A 544 23.04 6.79 -18.96
CA GLN A 544 23.83 7.52 -19.94
C GLN A 544 23.14 7.53 -21.31
N ILE A 545 22.63 6.38 -21.78
CA ILE A 545 21.85 6.29 -23.03
C ILE A 545 20.63 7.23 -22.95
N LEU A 546 19.86 7.17 -21.85
CA LEU A 546 18.68 8.02 -21.67
C LEU A 546 19.00 9.52 -21.81
N VAL A 547 20.12 9.98 -21.24
CA VAL A 547 20.56 11.37 -21.38
C VAL A 547 21.06 11.66 -22.79
N ALA A 548 21.85 10.76 -23.39
CA ALA A 548 22.45 10.97 -24.71
C ALA A 548 21.39 11.17 -25.80
N VAL A 549 20.28 10.45 -25.72
CA VAL A 549 19.21 10.51 -26.72
C VAL A 549 18.12 11.53 -26.42
N ALA A 550 18.16 12.20 -25.26
CA ALA A 550 17.05 13.02 -24.76
C ALA A 550 16.62 14.13 -25.74
N LEU A 551 17.57 14.74 -26.46
CA LEU A 551 17.32 15.82 -27.43
C LEU A 551 17.27 15.36 -28.90
N SER A 552 17.36 14.05 -29.14
CA SER A 552 17.35 13.48 -30.48
C SER A 552 15.96 13.55 -31.11
N ARG A 553 15.92 13.67 -32.44
CA ARG A 553 14.68 13.87 -33.20
C ARG A 553 14.03 12.56 -33.62
N ASP A 554 14.85 11.58 -33.96
CA ASP A 554 14.46 10.26 -34.44
C ASP A 554 14.96 9.16 -33.49
N GLU A 555 14.50 7.93 -33.73
CA GLU A 555 14.93 6.73 -33.01
C GLU A 555 16.15 6.06 -33.68
N LEU A 556 16.67 6.59 -34.79
CA LEU A 556 17.87 6.03 -35.45
C LEU A 556 19.14 6.29 -34.64
N ILE A 557 19.15 7.35 -33.81
CA ILE A 557 20.24 7.66 -32.88
C ILE A 557 20.64 6.48 -31.97
N PHE A 558 19.73 5.54 -31.71
CA PHE A 558 20.05 4.35 -30.91
C PHE A 558 21.08 3.43 -31.57
N ASP A 559 21.28 3.51 -32.89
CA ASP A 559 22.29 2.73 -33.62
C ASP A 559 23.72 3.15 -33.23
N GLU A 560 23.93 4.43 -32.88
CA GLU A 560 25.23 4.94 -32.40
C GLU A 560 25.60 4.40 -31.01
N LEU A 561 24.65 3.76 -30.32
CA LEU A 561 24.76 3.30 -28.93
C LEU A 561 24.75 1.77 -28.81
N ASP A 562 24.99 1.03 -29.91
CA ASP A 562 25.02 -0.45 -29.91
C ASP A 562 26.02 -1.02 -28.88
N ASP A 563 27.19 -0.39 -28.74
CA ASP A 563 28.21 -0.79 -27.75
C ASP A 563 27.70 -0.65 -26.31
N ASP A 564 26.99 0.42 -25.99
CA ASP A 564 26.39 0.61 -24.66
C ASP A 564 25.29 -0.43 -24.38
N PHE A 565 24.45 -0.75 -25.38
CA PHE A 565 23.45 -1.82 -25.24
C PHE A 565 24.10 -3.21 -25.05
N ARG A 566 25.18 -3.51 -25.78
CA ARG A 566 25.94 -4.75 -25.59
C ARG A 566 26.52 -4.85 -24.19
N ALA A 567 27.06 -3.74 -23.68
CA ALA A 567 27.54 -3.67 -22.31
C ALA A 567 26.43 -3.97 -21.30
N ILE A 568 25.24 -3.37 -21.47
CA ILE A 568 24.07 -3.64 -20.60
C ILE A 568 23.72 -5.13 -20.60
N VAL A 569 23.60 -5.76 -21.78
CA VAL A 569 23.27 -7.19 -21.89
C VAL A 569 24.35 -8.07 -21.27
N SER A 570 25.63 -7.75 -21.48
CA SER A 570 26.75 -8.47 -20.89
C SER A 570 26.75 -8.39 -19.36
N TYR A 571 26.53 -7.21 -18.78
CA TYR A 571 26.46 -7.05 -17.33
C TYR A 571 25.22 -7.75 -16.75
N ALA A 572 24.10 -7.75 -17.47
CA ALA A 572 22.91 -8.46 -17.04
C ALA A 572 23.13 -9.99 -16.99
N GLU A 573 23.79 -10.54 -18.00
CA GLU A 573 24.17 -11.96 -18.07
C GLU A 573 25.11 -12.34 -16.91
N GLU A 574 26.18 -11.59 -16.70
CA GLU A 574 27.11 -11.76 -15.56
C GLU A 574 26.35 -11.72 -14.22
N LEU A 575 25.43 -10.78 -14.05
CA LEU A 575 24.68 -10.61 -12.82
C LEU A 575 23.71 -11.78 -12.55
N ILE A 576 23.08 -12.31 -13.59
CA ILE A 576 22.20 -13.49 -13.51
C ILE A 576 23.02 -14.74 -13.12
N GLU A 577 24.21 -14.92 -13.68
CA GLU A 577 25.11 -16.03 -13.35
C GLU A 577 25.63 -15.94 -11.91
N LEU A 578 26.03 -14.74 -11.47
CA LEU A 578 26.42 -14.49 -10.08
C LEU A 578 25.26 -14.73 -9.12
N ASN A 579 24.03 -14.36 -9.49
CA ASN A 579 22.84 -14.64 -8.68
C ASN A 579 22.58 -16.15 -8.53
N ALA A 580 22.62 -16.88 -9.64
CA ALA A 580 22.41 -18.34 -9.64
C ALA A 580 23.44 -19.07 -8.76
N SER A 581 24.69 -18.58 -8.71
CA SER A 581 25.76 -19.19 -7.90
C SER A 581 25.73 -18.78 -6.42
N LEU A 582 25.34 -17.54 -6.10
CA LEU A 582 25.43 -16.98 -4.74
C LEU A 582 24.11 -17.02 -3.95
N ASP A 583 22.95 -17.08 -4.61
CA ASP A 583 21.63 -17.03 -3.95
C ASP A 583 20.99 -18.42 -3.78
N LYS A 584 21.61 -19.26 -2.94
CA LYS A 584 21.20 -20.67 -2.74
C LYS A 584 19.77 -20.88 -2.23
N ASP A 585 19.20 -19.88 -1.56
CA ASP A 585 17.86 -19.96 -0.97
C ASP A 585 16.76 -19.33 -1.85
N SER A 586 17.11 -18.92 -3.07
CA SER A 586 16.18 -18.34 -4.05
C SER A 586 15.37 -17.16 -3.51
N VAL A 587 15.96 -16.37 -2.61
CA VAL A 587 15.30 -15.22 -1.98
C VAL A 587 15.22 -14.09 -3.00
N LEU A 588 16.36 -13.74 -3.60
CA LEU A 588 16.50 -12.66 -4.56
C LEU A 588 15.97 -13.04 -5.94
N THR A 589 15.81 -14.33 -6.23
CA THR A 589 15.17 -14.80 -7.47
C THR A 589 13.65 -14.69 -7.44
N ILE A 590 13.04 -14.63 -6.26
CA ILE A 590 11.59 -14.48 -6.11
C ILE A 590 11.23 -13.00 -6.02
N PHE A 591 11.86 -12.29 -5.08
CA PHE A 591 11.62 -10.88 -4.85
C PHE A 591 12.89 -10.14 -4.52
N SER A 592 13.07 -9.01 -5.18
CA SER A 592 14.04 -8.00 -4.79
C SER A 592 13.40 -6.62 -4.90
N LEU A 593 13.53 -5.80 -3.87
CA LEU A 593 13.12 -4.40 -3.97
C LEU A 593 14.16 -3.60 -4.76
N GLU A 594 15.43 -3.94 -4.58
CA GLU A 594 16.59 -3.26 -5.14
C GLU A 594 17.35 -4.16 -6.10
N THR A 595 16.78 -4.31 -7.28
CA THR A 595 17.46 -4.69 -8.51
C THR A 595 16.81 -3.84 -9.62
N GLY A 596 17.54 -3.50 -10.67
CA GLY A 596 17.00 -2.70 -11.78
C GLY A 596 17.27 -3.37 -13.13
N LEU A 597 17.48 -4.69 -13.12
CA LEU A 597 17.76 -5.51 -14.29
C LEU A 597 16.59 -5.47 -15.26
N ILE A 598 15.37 -5.67 -14.75
CA ILE A 598 14.17 -5.73 -15.59
C ILE A 598 14.01 -4.39 -16.31
N SER A 599 14.15 -3.27 -15.59
CA SER A 599 13.99 -1.94 -16.21
C SER A 599 15.02 -1.68 -17.31
N SER A 600 16.29 -2.05 -17.11
CA SER A 600 17.37 -1.87 -18.10
C SER A 600 17.26 -2.80 -19.30
N LEU A 601 16.88 -4.06 -19.08
CA LEU A 601 16.68 -5.03 -20.16
C LEU A 601 15.42 -4.71 -20.98
N CYS A 602 14.34 -4.26 -20.36
CA CYS A 602 13.14 -3.79 -21.08
C CYS A 602 13.46 -2.58 -21.95
N TYR A 603 14.23 -1.63 -21.40
CA TYR A 603 14.68 -0.46 -22.15
C TYR A 603 15.56 -0.89 -23.33
N THR A 604 16.49 -1.83 -23.11
CA THR A 604 17.33 -2.40 -24.19
C THR A 604 16.49 -3.10 -25.25
N ALA A 605 15.57 -3.98 -24.87
CA ALA A 605 14.70 -4.69 -25.80
C ALA A 605 13.79 -3.75 -26.61
N SER A 606 13.33 -2.66 -26.00
CA SER A 606 12.43 -1.70 -26.66
C SER A 606 13.19 -0.70 -27.54
N LYS A 607 14.37 -0.22 -27.09
CA LYS A 607 15.07 0.90 -27.72
C LYS A 607 16.24 0.52 -28.62
N CYS A 608 16.91 -0.60 -28.36
CA CYS A 608 17.89 -1.12 -29.29
C CYS A 608 17.21 -1.51 -30.61
N ARG A 609 17.86 -1.25 -31.75
CA ARG A 609 17.39 -1.66 -33.09
C ARG A 609 18.08 -2.91 -33.62
N ASN A 610 19.07 -3.45 -32.89
CA ASN A 610 19.76 -4.69 -33.23
C ASN A 610 18.90 -5.93 -32.88
N PRO A 611 18.39 -6.67 -33.88
CA PRO A 611 17.37 -7.71 -33.67
C PRO A 611 17.85 -8.88 -32.80
N LEU A 612 19.14 -9.23 -32.86
CA LEU A 612 19.75 -10.26 -32.03
C LEU A 612 19.85 -9.82 -30.57
N LEU A 613 20.29 -8.58 -30.35
CA LEU A 613 20.47 -8.05 -29.00
C LEU A 613 19.14 -7.86 -28.27
N ARG A 614 18.08 -7.47 -28.99
CA ARG A 614 16.71 -7.36 -28.46
C ARG A 614 16.20 -8.71 -27.95
N ARG A 615 16.35 -9.77 -28.75
CA ARG A 615 15.94 -11.13 -28.37
C ARG A 615 16.77 -11.67 -27.20
N LYS A 616 18.09 -11.41 -27.21
CA LYS A 616 18.95 -11.75 -26.06
C LYS A 616 18.51 -11.03 -24.78
N ALA A 617 18.18 -9.74 -24.86
CA ALA A 617 17.69 -8.99 -23.71
C ALA A 617 16.36 -9.56 -23.17
N ILE A 618 15.42 -9.93 -24.05
CA ILE A 618 14.15 -10.57 -23.66
C ILE A 618 14.39 -11.96 -23.06
N SER A 619 15.29 -12.77 -23.62
CA SER A 619 15.65 -14.06 -23.04
C SER A 619 16.22 -13.90 -21.62
N LEU A 620 17.07 -12.88 -21.41
CA LEU A 620 17.57 -12.56 -20.07
C LEU A 620 16.47 -12.06 -19.13
N LEU A 621 15.42 -11.38 -19.63
CA LEU A 621 14.28 -10.99 -18.80
C LEU A 621 13.63 -12.20 -18.13
N TYR A 622 13.39 -13.30 -18.87
CA TYR A 622 12.80 -14.53 -18.33
C TYR A 622 13.66 -15.21 -17.25
N ARG A 623 14.95 -14.85 -17.17
CA ARG A 623 15.91 -15.32 -16.15
C ARG A 623 16.07 -14.35 -14.97
N CYS A 624 15.41 -13.19 -15.00
CA CYS A 624 15.42 -12.22 -13.90
C CYS A 624 14.55 -12.68 -12.72
N PRO A 625 14.68 -12.02 -11.55
CA PRO A 625 13.76 -12.26 -10.44
C PRO A 625 12.30 -12.12 -10.87
N GLN A 626 11.41 -12.97 -10.36
CA GLN A 626 9.99 -12.92 -10.73
C GLN A 626 9.37 -11.53 -10.50
N LYS A 627 9.80 -10.87 -9.42
CA LYS A 627 9.38 -9.52 -9.07
C LYS A 627 10.56 -8.67 -8.60
N GLU A 628 10.74 -7.55 -9.27
CA GLU A 628 11.79 -6.56 -9.01
C GLU A 628 11.12 -5.21 -8.74
N GLY A 629 10.90 -4.86 -7.46
CA GLY A 629 10.09 -3.70 -7.11
C GLY A 629 8.73 -3.71 -7.83
N LEU A 630 8.42 -2.66 -8.59
CA LEU A 630 7.18 -2.53 -9.38
C LEU A 630 7.19 -3.33 -10.71
N TRP A 631 8.35 -3.91 -11.06
CA TRP A 631 8.58 -4.64 -12.29
C TRP A 631 8.27 -6.13 -12.09
N SER A 632 7.48 -6.69 -13.01
CA SER A 632 7.18 -8.13 -13.06
C SER A 632 7.87 -8.73 -14.26
N MET A 633 8.70 -9.76 -14.05
CA MET A 633 9.46 -10.40 -15.11
C MET A 633 8.56 -10.82 -16.28
N GLN A 634 7.53 -11.62 -16.01
CA GLN A 634 6.68 -12.20 -17.05
C GLN A 634 5.96 -11.11 -17.85
N GLN A 635 5.33 -10.16 -17.15
CA GLN A 635 4.56 -9.11 -17.81
C GLN A 635 5.45 -8.24 -18.72
N TYR A 636 6.61 -7.84 -18.23
CA TYR A 636 7.49 -6.95 -18.99
C TYR A 636 8.28 -7.67 -20.09
N ALA A 637 8.55 -8.97 -19.96
CA ALA A 637 9.09 -9.78 -21.04
C ALA A 637 8.09 -9.89 -22.21
N ILE A 638 6.81 -10.18 -21.91
CA ILE A 638 5.72 -10.23 -22.89
C ILE A 638 5.55 -8.86 -23.58
N LEU A 639 5.49 -7.77 -22.81
CA LEU A 639 5.32 -6.43 -23.38
C LEU A 639 6.51 -6.03 -24.27
N SER A 640 7.73 -6.38 -23.86
CA SER A 640 8.93 -6.15 -24.68
C SER A 640 8.86 -6.95 -25.98
N ARG A 641 8.45 -8.23 -25.94
CA ARG A 641 8.25 -9.07 -27.13
C ARG A 641 7.20 -8.48 -28.08
N ILE A 642 6.07 -8.03 -27.54
CA ILE A 642 5.01 -7.37 -28.32
C ILE A 642 5.54 -6.14 -29.06
N ILE A 643 6.31 -5.29 -28.37
CA ILE A 643 6.90 -4.09 -28.99
C ILE A 643 7.84 -4.48 -30.14
N VAL A 644 8.72 -5.46 -29.93
CA VAL A 644 9.63 -5.97 -30.97
C VAL A 644 8.84 -6.48 -32.18
N GLN A 645 7.84 -7.32 -31.96
CA GLN A 645 7.02 -7.90 -33.03
C GLN A 645 6.24 -6.85 -33.83
N ILE A 646 5.73 -5.80 -33.16
CA ILE A 646 5.02 -4.70 -33.83
C ILE A 646 5.95 -3.92 -34.75
N GLU A 647 7.16 -3.59 -34.27
CA GLU A 647 8.12 -2.83 -35.07
C GLU A 647 8.71 -3.65 -36.22
N GLU A 648 8.97 -4.93 -36.01
CA GLU A 648 9.57 -5.83 -37.01
C GLU A 648 8.54 -6.41 -38.00
N ALA A 649 7.23 -6.16 -37.81
CA ALA A 649 6.16 -6.80 -38.59
C ALA A 649 6.32 -6.66 -40.12
N VAL A 650 6.76 -5.49 -40.61
CA VAL A 650 6.92 -5.22 -42.04
C VAL A 650 8.16 -5.91 -42.62
N VAL A 651 9.19 -6.12 -41.79
CA VAL A 651 10.48 -6.71 -42.17
C VAL A 651 10.61 -8.18 -41.75
N ALA A 652 9.55 -8.79 -41.19
CA ALA A 652 9.56 -10.17 -40.70
C ALA A 652 9.94 -11.22 -41.76
N HIS A 653 9.74 -10.90 -43.04
CA HIS A 653 10.11 -11.75 -44.17
C HIS A 653 11.63 -11.82 -44.43
N LEU A 654 12.42 -10.92 -43.86
CA LEU A 654 13.88 -10.88 -44.01
C LEU A 654 14.57 -11.83 -43.02
N PRO A 655 15.84 -12.24 -43.31
CA PRO A 655 16.70 -12.90 -42.33
C PRO A 655 16.81 -12.07 -41.05
N LEU A 656 16.96 -12.74 -39.90
CA LEU A 656 16.87 -12.11 -38.58
C LEU A 656 17.81 -10.91 -38.44
N GLU A 657 19.06 -11.02 -38.90
CA GLU A 657 20.08 -9.96 -38.81
C GLU A 657 19.71 -8.69 -39.58
N GLN A 658 18.78 -8.81 -40.54
CA GLN A 658 18.32 -7.72 -41.39
C GLN A 658 16.98 -7.12 -40.95
N ARG A 659 16.35 -7.65 -39.89
CA ARG A 659 15.07 -7.15 -39.36
C ARG A 659 15.24 -5.87 -38.53
N ILE A 660 15.87 -4.85 -39.11
CA ILE A 660 16.10 -3.55 -38.48
C ILE A 660 14.95 -2.62 -38.89
N PRO A 661 14.06 -2.22 -37.96
CA PRO A 661 12.91 -1.39 -38.31
C PRO A 661 13.32 0.04 -38.69
N GLU A 662 12.75 0.58 -39.75
CA GLU A 662 12.87 2.01 -40.09
C GLU A 662 12.21 2.91 -39.03
N ASP A 663 12.62 4.17 -38.94
CA ASP A 663 12.13 5.13 -37.94
C ASP A 663 10.58 5.23 -37.87
N ARG A 664 9.91 5.22 -39.03
CA ARG A 664 8.43 5.25 -39.12
C ARG A 664 7.73 4.05 -38.48
N HIS A 665 8.42 2.92 -38.34
CA HIS A 665 7.89 1.70 -37.72
C HIS A 665 8.23 1.62 -36.23
N ARG A 666 9.04 2.54 -35.70
CA ARG A 666 9.48 2.56 -34.30
C ARG A 666 8.36 3.02 -33.36
N VAL A 667 8.37 2.44 -32.16
CA VAL A 667 7.57 2.87 -31.02
C VAL A 667 8.38 3.91 -30.24
N TYR A 668 7.94 5.16 -30.28
CA TYR A 668 8.61 6.27 -29.60
C TYR A 668 8.42 6.20 -28.09
N THR A 669 7.18 5.96 -27.64
CA THR A 669 6.87 5.72 -26.22
C THR A 669 5.83 4.62 -26.10
N ALA A 670 6.00 3.80 -25.06
CA ALA A 670 5.04 2.78 -24.66
C ALA A 670 4.65 3.03 -23.20
N HIS A 671 3.36 3.15 -22.93
CA HIS A 671 2.82 3.35 -21.58
C HIS A 671 1.81 2.25 -21.27
N ILE A 672 1.77 1.86 -20.00
CA ILE A 672 0.89 0.79 -19.53
C ILE A 672 -0.21 1.44 -18.69
N GLU A 673 -1.47 1.21 -19.08
CA GLU A 673 -2.65 1.66 -18.37
C GLU A 673 -3.46 0.45 -17.87
N ASN A 674 -4.28 0.68 -16.83
CA ASN A 674 -5.20 -0.32 -16.26
C ASN A 674 -4.55 -1.68 -15.94
N ARG A 675 -3.26 -1.68 -15.59
CA ARG A 675 -2.45 -2.87 -15.31
C ARG A 675 -2.94 -3.59 -14.06
N ASN A 676 -3.18 -4.89 -14.20
CA ASN A 676 -3.37 -5.83 -13.09
C ASN A 676 -2.50 -7.09 -13.31
N CYS A 677 -2.75 -8.17 -12.57
CA CYS A 677 -1.97 -9.40 -12.71
C CYS A 677 -2.27 -10.20 -14.00
N ARG A 678 -3.47 -10.05 -14.58
CA ARG A 678 -3.96 -10.79 -15.76
C ARG A 678 -3.86 -10.01 -17.05
N SER A 679 -4.10 -8.71 -17.00
CA SER A 679 -4.17 -7.88 -18.21
C SER A 679 -3.68 -6.44 -17.99
N CYS A 680 -3.41 -5.76 -19.11
CA CYS A 680 -3.15 -4.33 -19.16
C CYS A 680 -3.52 -3.75 -20.53
N GLN A 681 -3.59 -2.42 -20.61
CA GLN A 681 -3.68 -1.70 -21.88
C GLN A 681 -2.30 -1.13 -22.23
N LEU A 682 -1.76 -1.54 -23.37
CA LEU A 682 -0.49 -1.05 -23.90
C LEU A 682 -0.79 0.10 -24.88
N VAL A 683 -0.44 1.32 -24.48
CA VAL A 683 -0.59 2.53 -25.29
C VAL A 683 0.73 2.82 -25.99
N LEU A 684 0.75 2.64 -27.31
CA LEU A 684 1.91 2.81 -28.18
C LEU A 684 1.79 4.13 -28.95
N ARG A 685 2.87 4.89 -28.97
CA ARG A 685 2.95 6.15 -29.71
C ARG A 685 3.90 6.04 -30.88
N HIS A 686 3.41 6.44 -32.05
CA HIS A 686 4.13 6.38 -33.33
C HIS A 686 4.10 7.76 -34.01
N MET A 687 5.10 8.02 -34.84
CA MET A 687 5.12 9.20 -35.71
C MET A 687 4.64 8.79 -37.13
N PRO A 688 3.71 9.53 -37.76
CA PRO A 688 3.24 9.21 -39.11
C PRO A 688 4.35 9.42 -40.15
N GLU A 689 4.17 8.78 -41.32
CA GLU A 689 5.07 8.91 -42.46
C GLU A 689 5.18 10.38 -42.90
N ALA A 690 6.41 10.91 -42.89
CA ALA A 690 6.81 12.32 -42.97
C ALA A 690 6.71 13.07 -41.62
N GLY A 691 7.87 13.49 -41.09
CA GLY A 691 8.08 13.99 -39.72
C GLY A 691 7.41 15.32 -39.35
N ASP A 692 6.39 15.72 -40.08
CA ASP A 692 5.58 16.92 -39.88
C ASP A 692 4.16 16.60 -39.35
N GLY A 693 3.75 15.33 -39.29
CA GLY A 693 2.39 14.94 -38.86
C GLY A 693 2.10 15.00 -37.34
N GLU A 694 0.84 14.79 -36.98
CA GLU A 694 0.38 14.64 -35.59
C GLU A 694 0.78 13.27 -35.02
N TRP A 695 0.96 13.17 -33.70
CA TRP A 695 1.33 11.89 -33.07
C TRP A 695 0.16 10.89 -33.12
N HIS A 696 0.43 9.65 -33.55
CA HIS A 696 -0.56 8.58 -33.59
C HIS A 696 -0.46 7.72 -32.33
N TYR A 697 -1.61 7.39 -31.75
CA TYR A 697 -1.72 6.52 -30.59
C TYR A 697 -2.44 5.23 -30.97
N ARG A 698 -1.85 4.09 -30.63
CA ARG A 698 -2.47 2.78 -30.77
C ARG A 698 -2.59 2.15 -29.40
N VAL A 699 -3.80 1.76 -29.02
CA VAL A 699 -4.05 1.02 -27.79
C VAL A 699 -4.21 -0.45 -28.14
N ARG A 700 -3.50 -1.33 -27.43
CA ARG A 700 -3.64 -2.79 -27.52
C ARG A 700 -3.99 -3.32 -26.13
N ASP A 701 -5.14 -3.98 -26.01
CA ASP A 701 -5.44 -4.77 -24.83
C ASP A 701 -4.57 -6.02 -24.82
N VAL A 702 -3.92 -6.30 -23.70
CA VAL A 702 -3.00 -7.42 -23.52
C VAL A 702 -3.52 -8.30 -22.40
N ASP A 703 -3.82 -9.56 -22.73
CA ASP A 703 -4.06 -10.63 -21.76
C ASP A 703 -2.80 -11.47 -21.65
N PHE A 704 -2.14 -11.47 -20.49
CA PHE A 704 -0.82 -12.09 -20.35
C PHE A 704 -0.86 -13.60 -20.56
N SER A 705 -1.94 -14.29 -20.19
CA SER A 705 -2.09 -15.73 -20.42
C SER A 705 -2.21 -16.04 -21.91
N ALA A 706 -3.05 -15.30 -22.63
CA ALA A 706 -3.24 -15.49 -24.07
C ALA A 706 -1.95 -15.22 -24.86
N GLU A 707 -1.16 -14.21 -24.46
CA GLU A 707 0.10 -13.90 -25.13
C GLU A 707 1.18 -14.96 -24.92
N VAL A 708 1.15 -15.67 -23.79
CA VAL A 708 2.04 -16.82 -23.54
C VAL A 708 1.64 -17.99 -24.43
N GLU A 709 0.34 -18.28 -24.56
CA GLU A 709 -0.15 -19.34 -25.45
C GLU A 709 0.11 -19.03 -26.93
N ALA A 710 0.06 -17.76 -27.32
CA ALA A 710 0.32 -17.28 -28.67
C ALA A 710 1.80 -16.99 -28.95
N GLU A 711 2.72 -17.42 -28.09
CA GLU A 711 4.15 -17.19 -28.27
C GLU A 711 4.67 -17.87 -29.53
N ASP A 712 5.33 -17.10 -30.40
CA ASP A 712 5.94 -17.63 -31.61
C ASP A 712 7.17 -18.49 -31.21
N PRO A 713 7.12 -19.82 -31.44
CA PRO A 713 8.21 -20.72 -31.06
C PRO A 713 9.52 -20.41 -31.81
N ASN A 714 9.46 -19.68 -32.92
CA ASN A 714 10.64 -19.29 -33.68
C ASN A 714 11.32 -18.02 -33.17
N PHE A 715 10.65 -17.25 -32.30
CA PHE A 715 11.13 -15.95 -31.87
C PHE A 715 12.55 -16.00 -31.25
N PHE A 716 12.81 -17.02 -30.43
CA PHE A 716 14.11 -17.23 -29.78
C PHE A 716 15.03 -18.14 -30.60
N THR A 717 14.50 -19.17 -31.25
CA THR A 717 15.31 -20.17 -31.96
C THR A 717 16.01 -19.58 -33.19
N GLU A 718 15.39 -18.61 -33.88
CA GLU A 718 16.04 -17.86 -34.97
C GLU A 718 17.28 -17.09 -34.49
N ALA A 719 17.34 -16.69 -33.23
CA ALA A 719 18.50 -16.04 -32.61
C ALA A 719 19.52 -17.03 -32.03
N GLY A 720 19.32 -18.34 -32.22
CA GLY A 720 20.16 -19.38 -31.62
C GLY A 720 20.00 -19.52 -30.10
N ILE A 721 18.88 -19.03 -29.55
CA ILE A 721 18.58 -19.12 -28.11
C ILE A 721 17.75 -20.38 -27.87
N SER A 722 18.20 -21.24 -26.95
CA SER A 722 17.51 -22.49 -26.61
C SER A 722 16.09 -22.24 -26.10
N SER A 723 15.12 -23.04 -26.53
CA SER A 723 13.72 -23.01 -26.09
C SER A 723 13.49 -23.57 -24.68
N GLU A 724 14.54 -24.08 -24.01
CA GLU A 724 14.47 -24.51 -22.60
C GLU A 724 14.47 -23.32 -21.61
N VAL A 725 14.83 -22.12 -22.08
CA VAL A 725 14.79 -20.84 -21.33
C VAL A 725 13.40 -20.25 -21.41
#